data_AF-A0A2A9G202-F1
#
_entry.id   AF-A0A2A9G202-F1
#
_cell.length_a   1.000
_cell.length_b   1.000
_cell.length_c   1.000
_cell.angle_alpha   90.00
_cell.angle_beta   90.00
_cell.angle_gamma   90.00
#
_symmetry.space_group_name_H-M   'P 1'
#
loop_
_entity.id
_entity.type
_entity.pdbx_description
1 polymer ?
#
loop_
_entity_poly.entity_id
_entity_poly.type
_entity_poly.pdbx_seq_one_letter_code
_entity_poly.pdbx_strand_id
1 'polypeptide(L)'
;MHAVDDLPDAVAGCWLGAIGAGDDAVRPRALAARQDVVVAAEALEEELRVVLPPHDGTARDCVVRLDAVRRHFWGSTRVTRDDDAVLVRRPELGLARAVGGVWRPARGSIFGVVRQIRGLGSGAMAFVLTKVPGGEPHGVALRNHGGVVLWIETQAPVGSRVRPLPPLLLVDARVLVVAPTGQAVAPSAAPAGSVDGLLHPSTGSLYGWHFPRWSGRQRSSDVAEPVSSAGSMFSSPARTVRATDPNGQPITVMLRDIVCQVMPGTKPGVAFTREHRFRLAGRHHIAITTLPGETAREVPERTHRPRPRLRLDGDFHVHAEGGRDGFVVPLRDGTQANLQPREFAALLSHIERLRALSQAKPLPTVVLLSGGDHDAQNTGRCLSREGMTVSVLTNNGAVFQRADGSLGVGDNLGWSLHTPGPAPWGWHRPRHRRLGVYSEGNINNITFFETHLPQAQYIPDAEPGAEVPLQGKDRYGKVVNFSPYEVARVGLPSTSTGHTRIGGLDLTGDHDELVRRMVAHLDRMTEVVRTFPGETSSRHIPRSEWKRLLVHDPNRRLVEVPWQPVTTIPVPGTPSADHVGPNVIIAHGHSRAVRITIERGGNEKRLSISGDTLIGLLVQLPQFQQMYAANPSGPVLLLICGTAQDTAPVLTMAVKAARYLTLPNTLIGARNDIVVYNHRNGPLLSVTDNAGFTISSHVHGHEVTTIHGRYREPGSDPAEDASSPRPRPGPSRNERFTQELLALVNASGQGVTRATPGSLLRGASGAP
;
A
#
# COMPACT_ATOMS: atom_id res chain seq x y z
N MET A 1 17.47 -7.78 -28.62
CA MET A 1 18.83 -7.97 -29.16
C MET A 1 18.73 -7.67 -30.65
N HIS A 2 19.60 -6.79 -31.16
CA HIS A 2 19.67 -6.10 -32.46
C HIS A 2 19.12 -4.66 -32.56
N ALA A 3 20.10 -3.74 -32.56
CA ALA A 3 20.27 -2.48 -33.29
C ALA A 3 19.14 -1.43 -33.33
N VAL A 4 19.39 -0.26 -32.71
CA VAL A 4 19.41 1.06 -33.39
C VAL A 4 20.36 1.97 -32.59
N ASP A 5 21.65 1.93 -32.91
CA ASP A 5 22.56 3.08 -32.80
C ASP A 5 22.80 3.52 -34.24
N ASP A 6 22.40 4.75 -34.60
CA ASP A 6 22.99 5.62 -35.64
C ASP A 6 22.09 6.85 -35.95
N LEU A 7 22.47 8.00 -35.34
CA LEU A 7 22.50 9.41 -35.84
C LEU A 7 21.21 10.18 -36.28
N PRO A 8 21.23 11.54 -36.36
CA PRO A 8 22.30 12.51 -36.02
C PRO A 8 21.88 13.76 -35.20
N ASP A 9 22.93 14.46 -34.74
CA ASP A 9 22.99 15.91 -34.52
C ASP A 9 22.37 16.73 -35.68
N ALA A 10 21.11 17.15 -35.51
CA ALA A 10 20.48 18.30 -36.16
C ALA A 10 19.15 18.49 -35.42
N VAL A 11 18.93 19.50 -34.59
CA VAL A 11 18.56 20.86 -34.98
C VAL A 11 18.81 21.77 -33.76
N ALA A 12 19.87 22.58 -33.80
CA ALA A 12 20.05 23.73 -32.90
C ALA A 12 19.88 25.06 -33.66
N GLY A 13 19.11 25.05 -34.76
CA GLY A 13 19.11 26.12 -35.76
C GLY A 13 17.84 26.97 -35.91
N CYS A 14 16.81 26.82 -35.07
CA CYS A 14 15.52 27.49 -35.31
C CYS A 14 14.94 28.21 -34.10
N TRP A 15 15.67 29.16 -33.50
CA TRP A 15 15.07 30.24 -32.69
C TRP A 15 15.95 31.49 -32.75
N LEU A 16 15.91 32.20 -33.88
CA LEU A 16 16.15 33.65 -34.04
C LEU A 16 16.00 34.05 -35.53
N GLY A 17 14.88 33.66 -36.14
CA GLY A 17 14.47 34.15 -37.45
C GLY A 17 13.44 35.26 -37.30
N ALA A 18 13.78 36.36 -36.61
CA ALA A 18 13.05 37.64 -36.62
C ALA A 18 13.75 38.70 -35.76
N ILE A 19 15.05 38.95 -35.96
CA ILE A 19 15.65 40.24 -35.61
C ILE A 19 16.55 40.62 -36.78
N GLY A 20 16.27 41.78 -37.38
CA GLY A 20 16.96 42.28 -38.57
C GLY A 20 18.47 42.37 -38.37
N ALA A 21 19.18 42.29 -39.49
CA ALA A 21 20.61 42.54 -39.56
C ALA A 21 20.94 43.93 -38.95
N GLY A 22 21.73 43.94 -37.88
CA GLY A 22 22.27 45.15 -37.29
C GLY A 22 22.57 45.00 -35.79
N ASP A 23 23.74 44.45 -35.46
CA ASP A 23 24.64 44.92 -34.37
C ASP A 23 25.67 43.84 -33.96
N ASP A 24 26.92 44.03 -34.37
CA ASP A 24 28.06 43.17 -33.99
C ASP A 24 28.41 43.25 -32.48
N ALA A 25 27.82 44.20 -31.74
CA ALA A 25 28.01 44.35 -30.29
C ALA A 25 27.17 43.35 -29.44
N VAL A 26 26.16 42.69 -30.01
CA VAL A 26 25.29 41.75 -29.28
C VAL A 26 25.92 40.35 -29.16
N ARG A 27 26.81 39.98 -30.10
CA ARG A 27 27.44 38.66 -30.19
C ARG A 27 28.39 38.32 -29.02
N PRO A 28 29.30 39.23 -28.58
CA PRO A 28 30.19 38.96 -27.46
C PRO A 28 29.44 38.77 -26.14
N ARG A 29 28.35 39.52 -25.94
CA ARG A 29 27.52 39.47 -24.73
C ARG A 29 26.70 38.18 -24.64
N ALA A 30 26.22 37.68 -25.77
CA ALA A 30 25.53 36.39 -25.85
C ALA A 30 26.47 35.19 -25.62
N LEU A 31 27.74 35.27 -26.07
CA LEU A 31 28.74 34.25 -25.79
C LEU A 31 29.17 34.24 -24.33
N ALA A 32 29.44 35.41 -23.74
CA ALA A 32 29.77 35.53 -22.31
C ALA A 32 28.64 34.98 -21.42
N ALA A 33 27.38 35.36 -21.71
CA ALA A 33 26.22 34.85 -20.97
C ALA A 33 26.03 33.32 -21.13
N ARG A 34 26.44 32.72 -22.26
CA ARG A 34 26.43 31.27 -22.42
C ARG A 34 27.53 30.60 -21.59
N GLN A 35 28.71 31.20 -21.53
CA GLN A 35 29.82 30.69 -20.73
C GLN A 35 29.48 30.71 -19.23
N ASP A 36 28.87 31.79 -18.75
CA ASP A 36 28.45 31.91 -17.34
C ASP A 36 27.43 30.84 -16.93
N VAL A 37 26.52 30.47 -17.83
CA VAL A 37 25.52 29.41 -17.59
C VAL A 37 26.19 28.03 -17.49
N VAL A 38 27.19 27.75 -18.34
CA VAL A 38 27.93 26.48 -18.31
C VAL A 38 28.73 26.36 -17.02
N VAL A 39 29.47 27.40 -16.65
CA VAL A 39 30.26 27.44 -15.41
C VAL A 39 29.34 27.26 -14.17
N ALA A 40 28.18 27.92 -14.15
CA ALA A 40 27.20 27.76 -13.08
C ALA A 40 26.60 26.33 -13.03
N ALA A 41 26.39 25.69 -14.17
CA ALA A 41 25.89 24.32 -14.25
C ALA A 41 26.91 23.30 -13.72
N GLU A 42 28.18 23.43 -14.11
CA GLU A 42 29.27 22.57 -13.65
C GLU A 42 29.49 22.70 -12.14
N ALA A 43 29.49 23.92 -11.61
CA ALA A 43 29.62 24.18 -10.17
C ALA A 43 28.48 23.54 -9.37
N LEU A 44 27.23 23.64 -9.85
CA LEU A 44 26.08 23.04 -9.19
C LEU A 44 26.06 21.50 -9.33
N GLU A 45 26.56 20.93 -10.45
CA GLU A 45 26.69 19.48 -10.62
C GLU A 45 27.73 18.88 -9.66
N GLU A 46 28.86 19.56 -9.50
CA GLU A 46 29.90 19.23 -8.52
C GLU A 46 29.32 19.21 -7.11
N GLU A 47 28.58 20.27 -6.75
CA GLU A 47 27.92 20.41 -5.45
C GLU A 47 26.91 19.26 -5.19
N LEU A 48 26.13 18.87 -6.20
CA LEU A 48 25.12 17.82 -6.06
C LEU A 48 25.68 16.39 -6.15
N ARG A 49 26.99 16.21 -6.43
CA ARG A 49 27.59 14.88 -6.62
C ARG A 49 27.39 13.94 -5.45
N VAL A 50 27.56 14.46 -4.24
CA VAL A 50 27.45 13.69 -3.00
C VAL A 50 26.04 13.74 -2.38
N VAL A 51 25.14 14.55 -2.96
CA VAL A 51 23.81 14.84 -2.41
C VAL A 51 22.75 13.90 -2.95
N LEU A 52 22.77 13.67 -4.27
CA LEU A 52 21.77 12.87 -4.95
C LEU A 52 22.23 11.40 -5.03
N PRO A 53 21.51 10.43 -4.44
CA PRO A 53 21.88 9.00 -4.49
C PRO A 53 21.82 8.45 -5.94
N PRO A 54 22.17 7.18 -6.20
CA PRO A 54 21.85 6.53 -7.48
C PRO A 54 20.34 6.44 -7.71
N HIS A 55 19.88 6.56 -8.97
CA HIS A 55 18.45 6.46 -9.30
C HIS A 55 18.02 4.99 -9.31
N ASP A 56 16.93 4.65 -8.62
CA ASP A 56 16.42 3.26 -8.53
C ASP A 56 15.42 2.88 -9.63
N GLY A 57 15.12 3.81 -10.54
CA GLY A 57 14.17 3.63 -11.64
C GLY A 57 12.71 3.95 -11.31
N THR A 58 12.40 4.45 -10.11
CA THR A 58 11.02 4.70 -9.68
C THR A 58 10.62 6.17 -9.61
N ALA A 59 9.33 6.42 -9.81
CA ALA A 59 8.64 7.68 -9.54
C ALA A 59 8.85 8.21 -8.12
N ARG A 60 8.80 7.28 -7.15
CA ARG A 60 8.89 7.56 -5.71
C ARG A 60 10.29 8.06 -5.35
N ASP A 61 11.31 7.49 -5.98
CA ASP A 61 12.69 7.91 -5.83
C ASP A 61 12.93 9.35 -6.27
N CYS A 62 12.25 9.81 -7.33
CA CYS A 62 12.34 11.21 -7.76
C CYS A 62 12.00 12.18 -6.62
N VAL A 63 10.96 11.90 -5.82
CA VAL A 63 10.55 12.79 -4.72
C VAL A 63 11.52 12.71 -3.54
N VAL A 64 12.06 11.52 -3.24
CA VAL A 64 13.10 11.35 -2.21
C VAL A 64 14.35 12.15 -2.57
N ARG A 65 14.72 12.14 -3.86
CA ARG A 65 15.84 12.92 -4.41
C ARG A 65 15.59 14.42 -4.38
N LEU A 66 14.37 14.87 -4.69
CA LEU A 66 13.99 16.29 -4.53
C LEU A 66 14.09 16.73 -3.05
N ASP A 67 13.71 15.87 -2.10
CA ASP A 67 13.89 16.17 -0.67
C ASP A 67 15.37 16.14 -0.25
N ALA A 68 16.22 15.29 -0.84
CA ALA A 68 17.66 15.35 -0.63
C ALA A 68 18.26 16.69 -1.11
N VAL A 69 17.86 17.16 -2.29
CA VAL A 69 18.23 18.50 -2.80
C VAL A 69 17.76 19.60 -1.84
N ARG A 70 16.53 19.52 -1.33
CA ARG A 70 16.03 20.47 -0.34
C ARG A 70 16.90 20.48 0.93
N ARG A 71 17.19 19.30 1.50
CA ARG A 71 18.00 19.17 2.74
C ARG A 71 19.39 19.73 2.57
N HIS A 72 19.99 19.56 1.40
CA HIS A 72 21.30 20.13 1.11
C HIS A 72 21.30 21.65 1.19
N PHE A 73 20.32 22.32 0.57
CA PHE A 73 20.30 23.79 0.52
C PHE A 73 19.73 24.47 1.76
N TRP A 74 18.85 23.81 2.53
CA TRP A 74 18.18 24.45 3.68
C TRP A 74 18.16 23.62 4.98
N GLY A 75 18.85 22.47 5.01
CA GLY A 75 18.97 21.61 6.19
C GLY A 75 17.70 20.80 6.55
N SER A 76 17.72 20.24 7.76
CA SER A 76 16.57 19.56 8.41
C SER A 76 15.52 20.58 8.85
N THR A 77 14.23 20.21 8.81
CA THR A 77 13.07 21.10 8.95
C THR A 77 13.07 22.09 10.12
N ARG A 78 12.63 23.32 9.83
CA ARG A 78 12.32 24.45 10.75
C ARG A 78 10.88 24.45 11.31
N VAL A 79 10.16 23.33 11.31
CA VAL A 79 8.76 23.29 11.77
C VAL A 79 8.71 22.97 13.27
N THR A 80 8.19 23.90 14.07
CA THR A 80 7.84 23.68 15.48
C THR A 80 6.53 22.90 15.59
N ARG A 81 6.64 21.69 16.13
CA ARG A 81 5.70 20.89 16.94
C ARG A 81 4.24 21.40 17.03
N ASP A 82 3.33 20.72 16.31
CA ASP A 82 2.00 20.28 16.81
C ASP A 82 1.17 19.42 15.82
N ASP A 83 1.65 19.17 14.59
CA ASP A 83 0.90 18.39 13.58
C ASP A 83 1.30 16.89 13.46
N ASP A 84 2.09 16.34 14.39
CA ASP A 84 2.64 14.97 14.27
C ASP A 84 1.61 13.84 14.49
N ALA A 85 0.36 14.15 14.82
CA ALA A 85 -0.63 13.15 15.23
C ALA A 85 -1.47 12.52 14.08
N VAL A 86 -1.38 12.96 12.82
CA VAL A 86 -2.26 12.42 11.76
C VAL A 86 -1.58 12.30 10.38
N LEU A 87 -1.57 11.07 9.84
CA LEU A 87 -1.50 10.65 8.43
C LEU A 87 -0.18 10.03 7.88
N VAL A 88 -0.40 8.95 7.11
CA VAL A 88 0.50 8.27 6.16
C VAL A 88 1.45 9.23 5.45
N ARG A 89 2.76 8.99 5.60
CA ARG A 89 3.87 9.81 5.06
C ARG A 89 4.02 9.63 3.54
N ARG A 90 3.23 10.37 2.74
CA ARG A 90 3.53 10.55 1.30
C ARG A 90 4.78 11.43 1.15
N PRO A 91 5.83 11.02 0.40
CA PRO A 91 7.04 11.82 0.23
C PRO A 91 6.78 13.23 -0.31
N GLU A 92 5.79 13.41 -1.20
CA GLU A 92 5.47 14.72 -1.78
C GLU A 92 4.86 15.66 -0.73
N LEU A 93 4.02 15.10 0.15
CA LEU A 93 3.44 15.85 1.26
C LEU A 93 4.50 16.14 2.32
N GLY A 94 5.44 15.22 2.54
CA GLY A 94 6.61 15.45 3.39
C GLY A 94 7.45 16.62 2.88
N LEU A 95 7.77 16.63 1.58
CA LEU A 95 8.51 17.72 0.95
C LEU A 95 7.76 19.06 1.01
N ALA A 96 6.45 19.06 0.73
CA ALA A 96 5.62 20.26 0.82
C ALA A 96 5.55 20.81 2.26
N ARG A 97 5.32 19.94 3.26
CA ARG A 97 5.34 20.31 4.67
C ARG A 97 6.70 20.86 5.09
N ALA A 98 7.78 20.25 4.61
CA ALA A 98 9.14 20.65 4.99
C ALA A 98 9.50 22.09 4.60
N VAL A 99 8.83 22.65 3.59
CA VAL A 99 8.99 24.04 3.15
C VAL A 99 7.79 24.92 3.51
N GLY A 100 6.82 24.40 4.27
CA GLY A 100 5.59 25.13 4.63
C GLY A 100 4.68 25.45 3.42
N GLY A 101 4.67 24.61 2.39
CA GLY A 101 3.99 24.86 1.13
C GLY A 101 2.95 23.82 0.72
N VAL A 102 2.32 24.07 -0.42
CA VAL A 102 1.35 23.18 -1.06
C VAL A 102 1.65 23.09 -2.54
N TRP A 103 1.66 21.88 -3.09
CA TRP A 103 1.81 21.66 -4.53
C TRP A 103 0.68 22.33 -5.31
N ARG A 104 1.02 23.14 -6.31
CA ARG A 104 0.06 23.83 -7.17
C ARG A 104 0.18 23.32 -8.61
N PRO A 105 -0.93 23.13 -9.34
CA PRO A 105 -0.85 22.82 -10.75
C PRO A 105 -0.23 23.99 -11.52
N ALA A 106 0.68 23.68 -12.44
CA ALA A 106 1.20 24.59 -13.45
C ALA A 106 0.78 24.05 -14.82
N ARG A 107 -0.15 24.75 -15.46
CA ARG A 107 -0.64 24.41 -16.80
C ARG A 107 0.04 25.27 -17.85
N GLY A 108 0.38 24.67 -18.98
CA GLY A 108 1.13 25.34 -20.04
C GLY A 108 2.61 25.47 -19.71
N SER A 109 3.24 26.55 -20.15
CA SER A 109 4.69 26.69 -20.05
C SER A 109 5.20 26.94 -18.62
N ILE A 110 6.29 26.25 -18.26
CA ILE A 110 7.03 26.45 -17.01
C ILE A 110 7.72 27.84 -16.94
N PHE A 111 7.75 28.62 -18.03
CA PHE A 111 8.39 29.94 -18.07
C PHE A 111 7.85 30.91 -17.00
N GLY A 112 6.57 30.82 -16.63
CA GLY A 112 6.01 31.63 -15.54
C GLY A 112 6.70 31.34 -14.20
N VAL A 113 6.96 30.06 -13.93
CA VAL A 113 7.69 29.58 -12.74
C VAL A 113 9.17 29.97 -12.82
N VAL A 114 9.81 29.83 -13.98
CA VAL A 114 11.20 30.29 -14.20
C VAL A 114 11.35 31.78 -13.93
N ARG A 115 10.44 32.61 -14.47
CA ARG A 115 10.44 34.05 -14.24
C ARG A 115 10.26 34.39 -12.76
N GLN A 116 9.39 33.65 -12.07
CA GLN A 116 9.20 33.82 -10.64
C GLN A 116 10.45 33.44 -9.83
N ILE A 117 11.06 32.29 -10.09
CA ILE A 117 12.30 31.86 -9.44
C ILE A 117 13.42 32.87 -9.69
N ARG A 118 13.51 33.42 -10.90
CA ARG A 118 14.46 34.48 -11.23
C ARG A 118 14.18 35.76 -10.41
N GLY A 119 12.93 36.18 -10.33
CA GLY A 119 12.50 37.35 -9.56
C GLY A 119 12.67 37.21 -8.05
N LEU A 120 12.61 35.99 -7.52
CA LEU A 120 12.88 35.70 -6.09
C LEU A 120 14.37 35.76 -5.73
N GLY A 121 15.27 35.82 -6.72
CA GLY A 121 16.72 35.95 -6.51
C GLY A 121 17.47 34.63 -6.30
N SER A 122 18.79 34.75 -6.14
CA SER A 122 19.71 33.61 -5.97
C SER A 122 19.32 32.76 -4.76
N GLY A 123 19.33 31.44 -4.92
CA GLY A 123 18.92 30.47 -3.91
C GLY A 123 17.44 30.04 -4.00
N ALA A 124 16.60 30.75 -4.75
CA ALA A 124 15.22 30.34 -4.98
C ALA A 124 15.14 29.04 -5.79
N MET A 125 14.10 28.25 -5.56
CA MET A 125 13.89 26.97 -6.25
C MET A 125 12.42 26.73 -6.58
N ALA A 126 12.13 25.89 -7.57
CA ALA A 126 10.88 25.17 -7.62
C ALA A 126 11.12 23.67 -7.76
N PHE A 127 10.39 22.89 -6.98
CA PHE A 127 10.26 21.46 -7.22
C PHE A 127 9.10 21.25 -8.19
N VAL A 128 9.29 20.34 -9.14
CA VAL A 128 8.36 20.12 -10.25
C VAL A 128 8.12 18.63 -10.40
N LEU A 129 6.87 18.21 -10.32
CA LEU A 129 6.42 16.85 -10.64
C LEU A 129 5.63 16.93 -11.94
N THR A 130 6.03 16.17 -12.96
CA THR A 130 5.48 16.29 -14.31
C THR A 130 5.25 14.91 -14.92
N LYS A 131 4.40 14.82 -15.96
CA LYS A 131 4.26 13.63 -16.80
C LYS A 131 4.52 14.04 -18.24
N VAL A 132 5.66 13.64 -18.79
CA VAL A 132 5.92 13.87 -20.22
C VAL A 132 4.86 13.08 -21.02
N PRO A 133 4.27 13.65 -22.09
CA PRO A 133 3.35 12.90 -22.94
C PRO A 133 3.97 11.56 -23.39
N GLY A 134 3.36 10.44 -23.02
CA GLY A 134 3.87 9.09 -23.33
C GLY A 134 5.03 8.59 -22.45
N GLY A 135 5.52 9.40 -21.51
CA GLY A 135 6.61 9.04 -20.59
C GLY A 135 6.12 8.60 -19.21
N GLU A 136 6.99 7.87 -18.51
CA GLU A 136 6.87 7.70 -17.06
C GLU A 136 6.94 9.08 -16.43
N PRO A 137 6.08 9.39 -15.45
CA PRO A 137 6.18 10.71 -14.88
C PRO A 137 7.51 10.90 -14.14
N HIS A 138 7.76 12.13 -13.74
CA HIS A 138 9.11 12.58 -13.54
C HIS A 138 9.20 13.72 -12.51
N GLY A 139 10.29 13.77 -11.75
CA GLY A 139 10.54 14.82 -10.77
C GLY A 139 11.80 15.60 -11.11
N VAL A 140 11.71 16.93 -11.16
CA VAL A 140 12.84 17.82 -11.45
C VAL A 140 12.81 19.03 -10.52
N ALA A 141 13.96 19.69 -10.37
CA ALA A 141 14.04 20.96 -9.65
C ALA A 141 14.58 22.07 -10.56
N LEU A 142 14.09 23.29 -10.37
CA LEU A 142 14.59 24.49 -11.02
C LEU A 142 15.24 25.35 -9.94
N ARG A 143 16.52 25.68 -10.03
CA ARG A 143 17.23 26.47 -9.02
C ARG A 143 17.81 27.74 -9.62
N ASN A 144 17.58 28.88 -8.98
CA ASN A 144 18.35 30.10 -9.24
C ASN A 144 19.70 29.98 -8.55
N HIS A 145 20.75 29.70 -9.31
CA HIS A 145 22.12 29.57 -8.83
C HIS A 145 22.95 30.74 -9.39
N GLY A 146 23.32 31.69 -8.53
CA GLY A 146 24.13 32.84 -8.96
C GLY A 146 23.43 33.77 -9.96
N GLY A 147 22.09 33.83 -9.97
CA GLY A 147 21.32 34.63 -10.93
C GLY A 147 20.89 33.86 -12.18
N VAL A 148 21.39 32.64 -12.38
CA VAL A 148 21.06 31.76 -13.49
C VAL A 148 20.07 30.68 -13.02
N VAL A 149 18.96 30.48 -13.76
CA VAL A 149 18.01 29.40 -13.44
C VAL A 149 18.44 28.13 -14.16
N LEU A 150 18.82 27.12 -13.38
CA LEU A 150 19.32 25.83 -13.85
C LEU A 150 18.30 24.71 -13.60
N TRP A 151 18.30 23.71 -14.48
CA TRP A 151 17.48 22.50 -14.38
C TRP A 151 18.27 21.40 -13.68
N ILE A 152 17.68 20.79 -12.66
CA ILE A 152 18.23 19.63 -11.94
C ILE A 152 17.35 18.43 -12.27
N GLU A 153 17.93 17.52 -13.06
CA GLU A 153 17.34 16.28 -13.52
C GLU A 153 17.59 15.18 -12.49
N THR A 154 16.53 14.74 -11.78
CA THR A 154 16.73 13.75 -10.72
C THR A 154 17.10 12.38 -11.28
N GLN A 155 16.67 12.03 -12.49
CA GLN A 155 16.90 10.69 -13.06
C GLN A 155 18.21 10.58 -13.86
N ALA A 156 18.88 11.70 -14.14
CA ALA A 156 20.11 11.69 -14.91
C ALA A 156 21.30 11.12 -14.09
N PRO A 157 22.26 10.47 -14.75
CA PRO A 157 23.48 10.01 -14.09
C PRO A 157 24.33 11.18 -13.59
N VAL A 158 25.23 10.90 -12.65
CA VAL A 158 26.23 11.86 -12.15
C VAL A 158 27.01 12.45 -13.33
N GLY A 159 27.16 13.77 -13.36
CA GLY A 159 27.80 14.51 -14.44
C GLY A 159 26.82 15.11 -15.46
N SER A 160 25.54 14.75 -15.43
CA SER A 160 24.53 15.26 -16.37
C SER A 160 23.20 15.65 -15.73
N ARG A 161 23.14 15.80 -14.39
CA ARG A 161 21.92 16.17 -13.68
C ARG A 161 21.62 17.65 -13.83
N VAL A 162 22.64 18.49 -13.79
CA VAL A 162 22.47 19.94 -13.94
C VAL A 162 22.65 20.35 -15.39
N ARG A 163 21.66 21.02 -15.94
CA ARG A 163 21.69 21.54 -17.32
C ARG A 163 21.05 22.93 -17.43
N PRO A 164 21.40 23.70 -18.46
CA PRO A 164 20.63 24.87 -18.85
C PRO A 164 19.15 24.48 -19.08
N LEU A 165 18.24 25.43 -18.88
CA LEU A 165 16.82 25.22 -19.10
C LEU A 165 16.54 24.67 -20.52
N PRO A 166 15.93 23.48 -20.67
CA PRO A 166 15.61 22.95 -21.99
C PRO A 166 14.55 23.80 -22.70
N PRO A 167 14.61 23.94 -24.04
CA PRO A 167 13.75 24.84 -24.80
C PRO A 167 12.28 24.39 -24.93
N LEU A 168 11.92 23.15 -24.56
CA LEU A 168 10.57 22.61 -24.78
C LEU A 168 10.01 21.78 -23.60
N LEU A 169 8.80 22.20 -23.19
CA LEU A 169 7.64 21.40 -22.77
C LEU A 169 7.71 20.54 -21.48
N LEU A 170 7.17 21.10 -20.40
CA LEU A 170 6.35 20.34 -19.46
C LEU A 170 4.90 20.76 -19.65
N VAL A 171 4.04 19.83 -20.05
CA VAL A 171 2.59 20.02 -20.07
C VAL A 171 2.04 19.31 -18.84
N ASP A 172 1.23 19.99 -18.03
CA ASP A 172 0.62 19.46 -16.80
C ASP A 172 1.61 19.05 -15.69
N ALA A 173 2.26 20.06 -15.09
CA ALA A 173 3.12 19.88 -13.93
C ALA A 173 2.42 20.26 -12.61
N ARG A 174 2.93 19.75 -11.49
CA ARG A 174 2.71 20.30 -10.14
C ARG A 174 3.99 20.94 -9.67
N VAL A 175 3.90 22.17 -9.21
CA VAL A 175 5.04 22.96 -8.77
C VAL A 175 4.91 23.37 -7.32
N LEU A 176 6.06 23.43 -6.65
CA LEU A 176 6.22 23.93 -5.29
C LEU A 176 7.37 24.93 -5.34
N VAL A 177 7.04 26.23 -5.36
CA VAL A 177 8.02 27.32 -5.46
C VAL A 177 8.48 27.70 -4.05
N VAL A 178 9.78 27.84 -3.87
CA VAL A 178 10.46 28.06 -2.59
C VAL A 178 11.39 29.25 -2.74
N ALA A 179 11.22 30.25 -1.86
CA ALA A 179 12.10 31.41 -1.80
C ALA A 179 13.51 31.03 -1.31
N PRO A 180 14.53 31.90 -1.46
CA PRO A 180 15.88 31.63 -0.96
C PRO A 180 15.94 31.28 0.54
N THR A 181 14.96 31.75 1.31
CA THR A 181 14.78 31.47 2.75
C THR A 181 14.42 30.00 3.06
N GLY A 182 14.10 29.19 2.05
CA GLY A 182 13.63 27.81 2.21
C GLY A 182 12.12 27.69 2.49
N GLN A 183 11.39 28.82 2.47
CA GLN A 183 9.94 28.83 2.65
C GLN A 183 9.21 28.88 1.31
N ALA A 184 8.12 28.14 1.20
CA ALA A 184 7.28 28.14 0.02
C ALA A 184 6.60 29.49 -0.20
N VAL A 185 6.49 29.88 -1.46
CA VAL A 185 5.78 31.10 -1.89
C VAL A 185 4.70 30.76 -2.91
N ALA A 186 3.62 31.54 -2.91
CA ALA A 186 2.54 31.35 -3.86
C ALA A 186 3.05 31.58 -5.29
N PRO A 187 2.74 30.70 -6.27
CA PRO A 187 3.11 30.93 -7.65
C PRO A 187 2.47 32.22 -8.19
N SER A 188 3.24 33.10 -8.82
CA SER A 188 2.71 34.33 -9.44
C SER A 188 1.88 33.96 -10.68
N ALA A 189 0.56 33.97 -10.53
CA ALA A 189 -0.41 33.31 -11.40
C ALA A 189 -0.64 33.98 -12.77
N ALA A 190 -0.94 33.16 -13.79
CA ALA A 190 -1.83 33.54 -14.89
C ALA A 190 -3.29 33.36 -14.42
N PRO A 191 -4.29 34.11 -14.94
CA PRO A 191 -5.60 34.27 -14.32
C PRO A 191 -6.33 32.93 -14.12
N ALA A 192 -6.89 32.76 -12.93
CA ALA A 192 -7.78 31.66 -12.57
C ALA A 192 -9.06 31.74 -13.43
N GLY A 193 -9.21 30.81 -14.38
CA GLY A 193 -10.51 30.51 -14.96
C GLY A 193 -11.36 29.75 -13.93
N SER A 194 -12.53 30.29 -13.60
CA SER A 194 -13.51 29.64 -12.73
C SER A 194 -13.88 28.24 -13.25
N VAL A 195 -14.10 27.32 -12.31
CA VAL A 195 -14.32 25.87 -12.52
C VAL A 195 -13.05 25.14 -12.94
N ASP A 196 -12.10 24.97 -12.01
CA ASP A 196 -11.07 23.94 -12.10
C ASP A 196 -10.37 23.55 -10.78
N GLY A 197 -11.06 23.77 -9.65
CA GLY A 197 -10.80 23.01 -8.41
C GLY A 197 -11.19 21.52 -8.50
N LEU A 198 -11.64 21.07 -9.67
CA LEU A 198 -12.07 19.70 -10.01
C LEU A 198 -11.24 19.06 -11.15
N LEU A 199 -10.31 19.80 -11.76
CA LEU A 199 -9.28 19.26 -12.65
C LEU A 199 -7.91 19.41 -11.99
N HIS A 200 -7.78 18.65 -10.90
CA HIS A 200 -6.57 17.86 -10.67
C HIS A 200 -6.04 17.34 -12.03
N PRO A 201 -4.72 17.34 -12.32
CA PRO A 201 -4.17 16.23 -13.10
C PRO A 201 -4.55 14.99 -12.29
N SER A 202 -5.65 14.41 -12.76
CA SER A 202 -6.32 13.22 -12.31
C SER A 202 -5.91 12.67 -10.93
N THR A 203 -6.85 12.67 -9.99
CA THR A 203 -6.89 11.61 -8.98
C THR A 203 -7.17 10.23 -9.62
N GLY A 204 -7.24 10.14 -10.96
CA GLY A 204 -7.51 8.95 -11.75
C GLY A 204 -6.49 8.64 -12.86
N SER A 205 -5.33 9.29 -12.91
CA SER A 205 -4.19 8.82 -13.71
C SER A 205 -3.01 8.75 -12.77
N LEU A 206 -2.86 7.53 -12.28
CA LEU A 206 -1.61 6.99 -11.83
C LEU A 206 -0.46 7.47 -12.76
N TYR A 207 0.69 7.66 -12.15
CA TYR A 207 1.93 7.17 -12.74
C TYR A 207 1.64 5.76 -13.33
N GLY A 208 1.50 5.66 -14.66
CA GLY A 208 1.05 4.47 -15.40
C GLY A 208 -0.40 4.53 -15.97
N TRP A 209 -0.52 4.27 -17.28
CA TRP A 209 -1.72 3.90 -18.08
C TRP A 209 -2.57 5.00 -18.78
N HIS A 210 -2.97 4.72 -20.05
CA HIS A 210 -3.56 5.59 -21.10
C HIS A 210 -5.03 5.26 -21.45
N PHE A 211 -5.82 6.26 -21.91
CA PHE A 211 -6.74 6.32 -23.09
C PHE A 211 -7.77 7.50 -23.00
N PRO A 212 -8.43 7.94 -24.10
CA PRO A 212 -8.66 9.35 -24.44
C PRO A 212 -10.04 9.90 -24.03
N ARG A 213 -10.17 11.24 -23.97
CA ARG A 213 -11.40 11.95 -23.58
C ARG A 213 -11.88 12.92 -24.66
N TRP A 214 -13.16 12.80 -25.00
CA TRP A 214 -13.96 13.70 -25.86
C TRP A 214 -14.50 14.88 -25.04
N SER A 215 -14.55 16.07 -25.63
CA SER A 215 -14.87 17.38 -25.03
C SER A 215 -16.35 17.79 -25.10
N GLY A 216 -16.83 18.50 -24.07
CA GLY A 216 -18.08 19.28 -24.10
C GLY A 216 -18.19 20.20 -22.88
N ARG A 217 -18.38 21.50 -23.09
CA ARG A 217 -18.08 22.63 -22.18
C ARG A 217 -19.35 23.46 -21.95
N GLN A 218 -19.66 23.87 -20.72
CA GLN A 218 -20.28 25.19 -20.45
C GLN A 218 -20.19 25.63 -18.97
N ARG A 219 -19.86 26.92 -18.79
CA ARG A 219 -19.70 27.75 -17.55
C ARG A 219 -21.10 28.16 -17.00
N SER A 220 -21.35 28.76 -15.82
CA SER A 220 -20.58 29.62 -14.89
C SER A 220 -21.26 29.75 -13.49
N SER A 221 -20.46 30.24 -12.52
CA SER A 221 -20.74 31.22 -11.43
C SER A 221 -21.55 30.88 -10.16
N ASP A 222 -20.87 31.16 -9.03
CA ASP A 222 -21.32 31.24 -7.63
C ASP A 222 -22.18 32.48 -7.32
N VAL A 223 -23.05 32.39 -6.31
CA VAL A 223 -23.13 33.19 -5.05
C VAL A 223 -24.47 32.88 -4.36
N ALA A 224 -24.44 32.77 -3.03
CA ALA A 224 -25.56 32.39 -2.17
C ALA A 224 -26.70 33.42 -2.15
N GLU A 225 -27.94 32.92 -2.20
CA GLU A 225 -29.14 33.66 -1.81
C GLU A 225 -29.95 32.88 -0.74
N PRO A 226 -30.69 33.60 0.13
CA PRO A 226 -31.52 33.01 1.16
C PRO A 226 -32.81 32.42 0.57
N VAL A 227 -33.42 31.52 1.35
CA VAL A 227 -34.66 30.78 1.06
C VAL A 227 -35.75 31.69 0.47
N SER A 228 -35.99 31.58 -0.83
CA SER A 228 -37.18 32.12 -1.49
C SER A 228 -38.30 31.08 -1.49
N SER A 229 -39.37 31.37 -0.76
CA SER A 229 -40.66 30.73 -0.96
C SER A 229 -41.38 31.41 -2.14
N ALA A 230 -41.41 30.76 -3.31
CA ALA A 230 -42.52 30.76 -4.29
C ALA A 230 -42.06 30.32 -5.68
N GLY A 231 -41.42 29.15 -5.77
CA GLY A 231 -41.35 28.35 -6.97
C GLY A 231 -41.52 26.90 -6.53
N SER A 232 -42.55 26.21 -7.01
CA SER A 232 -42.67 24.77 -6.75
C SER A 232 -41.46 24.08 -7.39
N MET A 233 -40.70 23.30 -6.61
CA MET A 233 -39.59 22.48 -7.15
C MET A 233 -40.07 21.45 -8.19
N PHE A 234 -41.37 21.15 -8.17
CA PHE A 234 -42.02 20.30 -9.16
C PHE A 234 -42.49 21.12 -10.35
N SER A 235 -42.21 20.63 -11.55
CA SER A 235 -42.67 21.23 -12.82
C SER A 235 -44.19 21.21 -13.01
N SER A 236 -44.90 20.41 -12.21
CA SER A 236 -46.33 20.15 -12.34
C SER A 236 -46.95 19.97 -10.95
N PRO A 237 -46.99 21.04 -10.12
CA PRO A 237 -47.37 20.97 -8.71
C PRO A 237 -48.79 20.43 -8.48
N ALA A 238 -49.68 20.58 -9.46
CA ALA A 238 -51.06 20.11 -9.40
C ALA A 238 -51.23 18.62 -9.73
N ARG A 239 -50.20 17.93 -10.24
CA ARG A 239 -50.27 16.49 -10.55
C ARG A 239 -50.47 15.72 -9.24
N THR A 240 -51.25 14.65 -9.31
CA THR A 240 -51.51 13.75 -8.19
C THR A 240 -50.76 12.43 -8.36
N VAL A 241 -50.34 11.85 -7.25
CA VAL A 241 -49.81 10.49 -7.15
C VAL A 241 -50.66 9.66 -6.18
N ARG A 242 -50.73 8.36 -6.43
CA ARG A 242 -51.34 7.42 -5.48
C ARG A 242 -50.36 7.19 -4.33
N ALA A 243 -50.87 7.07 -3.12
CA ALA A 243 -50.08 6.76 -1.94
C ALA A 243 -50.92 5.92 -0.97
N THR A 244 -50.30 5.45 0.10
CA THR A 244 -51.02 4.96 1.28
C THR A 244 -50.74 5.87 2.47
N ASP A 245 -51.72 6.03 3.34
CA ASP A 245 -51.53 6.69 4.64
C ASP A 245 -50.71 5.79 5.59
N PRO A 246 -50.34 6.25 6.81
CA PRO A 246 -49.61 5.44 7.78
C PRO A 246 -50.35 4.16 8.22
N ASN A 247 -51.66 4.08 8.01
CA ASN A 247 -52.51 2.93 8.33
C ASN A 247 -52.67 1.97 7.13
N GLY A 248 -52.04 2.26 5.99
CA GLY A 248 -52.13 1.47 4.77
C GLY A 248 -53.36 1.75 3.90
N GLN A 249 -54.18 2.77 4.22
CA GLN A 249 -55.34 3.14 3.42
C GLN A 249 -54.93 3.92 2.17
N PRO A 250 -55.52 3.62 0.99
CA PRO A 250 -55.17 4.31 -0.24
C PRO A 250 -55.63 5.77 -0.20
N ILE A 251 -54.72 6.68 -0.52
CA ILE A 251 -54.95 8.12 -0.61
C ILE A 251 -54.40 8.66 -1.94
N THR A 252 -54.81 9.87 -2.30
CA THR A 252 -54.26 10.61 -3.43
C THR A 252 -53.62 11.89 -2.92
N VAL A 253 -52.37 12.13 -3.30
CA VAL A 253 -51.56 13.26 -2.81
C VAL A 253 -51.16 14.13 -3.99
N MET A 254 -51.35 15.44 -3.89
CA MET A 254 -50.83 16.37 -4.90
C MET A 254 -49.33 16.58 -4.69
N LEU A 255 -48.55 16.73 -5.76
CA LEU A 255 -47.10 16.93 -5.65
C LEU A 255 -46.75 18.15 -4.80
N ARG A 256 -47.52 19.23 -4.91
CA ARG A 256 -47.35 20.45 -4.10
C ARG A 256 -47.49 20.21 -2.60
N ASP A 257 -48.21 19.17 -2.18
CA ASP A 257 -48.46 18.87 -0.76
C ASP A 257 -47.34 18.03 -0.14
N ILE A 258 -46.44 17.48 -0.96
CA ILE A 258 -45.26 16.74 -0.49
C ILE A 258 -44.17 17.72 -0.08
N VAL A 259 -43.61 17.51 1.11
CA VAL A 259 -42.44 18.24 1.61
C VAL A 259 -41.19 17.67 0.95
N CYS A 260 -40.55 18.51 0.14
CA CYS A 260 -39.30 18.20 -0.54
C CYS A 260 -38.36 19.39 -0.35
N GLN A 261 -37.12 19.12 0.06
CA GLN A 261 -36.14 20.14 0.37
C GLN A 261 -34.84 19.89 -0.39
N VAL A 262 -34.12 20.95 -0.75
CA VAL A 262 -32.80 20.82 -1.35
C VAL A 262 -31.83 20.31 -0.28
N MET A 263 -31.05 19.27 -0.61
CA MET A 263 -30.02 18.80 0.31
C MET A 263 -28.92 19.85 0.47
N PRO A 264 -28.47 20.16 1.69
CA PRO A 264 -27.42 21.14 1.91
C PRO A 264 -26.10 20.62 1.33
N GLY A 265 -25.37 21.46 0.58
CA GLY A 265 -24.04 21.10 0.06
C GLY A 265 -23.73 21.66 -1.33
N THR A 266 -22.66 21.13 -1.94
CA THR A 266 -22.11 21.58 -3.22
C THR A 266 -22.65 20.84 -4.44
N LYS A 267 -23.40 19.75 -4.23
CA LYS A 267 -23.97 18.92 -5.30
C LYS A 267 -25.49 18.99 -5.30
N PRO A 268 -26.13 18.78 -6.46
CA PRO A 268 -27.58 18.77 -6.55
C PRO A 268 -28.14 17.52 -5.86
N GLY A 269 -29.20 17.72 -5.09
CA GLY A 269 -29.97 16.65 -4.51
C GLY A 269 -31.16 17.15 -3.71
N VAL A 270 -32.06 16.23 -3.38
CA VAL A 270 -33.29 16.50 -2.64
C VAL A 270 -33.46 15.51 -1.50
N ALA A 271 -34.11 15.96 -0.43
CA ALA A 271 -34.51 15.13 0.68
C ALA A 271 -36.04 15.18 0.84
N PHE A 272 -36.63 14.00 0.94
CA PHE A 272 -38.02 13.76 1.36
C PHE A 272 -38.05 13.40 2.84
N THR A 273 -37.30 14.14 3.65
CA THR A 273 -37.24 13.98 5.11
C THR A 273 -37.23 15.35 5.75
N ARG A 274 -37.78 15.46 6.96
CA ARG A 274 -37.65 16.70 7.76
C ARG A 274 -36.30 16.78 8.47
N GLU A 275 -35.71 15.62 8.76
CA GLU A 275 -34.39 15.52 9.37
C GLU A 275 -33.31 15.59 8.26
N HIS A 276 -32.47 16.63 8.29
CA HIS A 276 -31.34 16.79 7.36
C HIS A 276 -30.19 15.83 7.70
N ARG A 277 -30.41 14.52 7.57
CA ARG A 277 -29.41 13.49 7.93
C ARG A 277 -28.15 13.54 7.08
N PHE A 278 -28.27 13.93 5.81
CA PHE A 278 -27.16 13.90 4.86
C PHE A 278 -26.85 15.28 4.29
N ARG A 279 -25.56 15.63 4.26
CA ARG A 279 -25.01 16.86 3.68
C ARG A 279 -24.14 16.51 2.47
N LEU A 280 -24.42 17.08 1.30
CA LEU A 280 -23.67 16.88 0.06
C LEU A 280 -22.41 17.76 -0.02
N ALA A 281 -21.61 17.77 1.06
CA ALA A 281 -20.37 18.52 1.20
C ALA A 281 -19.19 17.58 1.50
N GLY A 282 -17.96 18.08 1.42
CA GLY A 282 -16.76 17.30 1.72
C GLY A 282 -16.62 16.05 0.82
N ARG A 283 -16.56 14.88 1.44
CA ARG A 283 -16.27 13.59 0.78
C ARG A 283 -17.50 12.72 0.47
N HIS A 284 -18.68 13.29 0.32
CA HIS A 284 -19.92 12.53 -0.01
C HIS A 284 -19.84 11.63 -1.26
N HIS A 285 -18.95 11.94 -2.21
CA HIS A 285 -18.67 11.10 -3.38
C HIS A 285 -17.81 9.87 -3.07
N ILE A 286 -17.49 9.61 -1.80
CA ILE A 286 -16.67 8.49 -1.34
C ILE A 286 -17.52 7.60 -0.44
N ALA A 287 -17.65 6.35 -0.83
CA ALA A 287 -18.16 5.28 0.01
C ALA A 287 -17.01 4.60 0.76
N ILE A 288 -17.16 4.46 2.08
CA ILE A 288 -16.38 3.55 2.91
C ILE A 288 -17.04 2.18 2.91
N THR A 289 -16.21 1.16 2.99
CA THR A 289 -16.59 -0.25 3.03
C THR A 289 -16.65 -0.72 4.47
N THR A 290 -17.58 -1.61 4.78
CA THR A 290 -17.81 -2.18 6.13
C THR A 290 -17.70 -3.69 6.06
N LEU A 291 -17.33 -4.34 7.16
CA LEU A 291 -17.42 -5.80 7.28
C LEU A 291 -18.83 -6.23 7.73
N PRO A 292 -19.18 -7.53 7.59
CA PRO A 292 -20.41 -8.05 8.18
C PRO A 292 -20.48 -7.79 9.68
N GLY A 293 -21.62 -7.33 10.19
CA GLY A 293 -21.84 -7.02 11.60
C GLY A 293 -21.29 -5.67 12.07
N GLU A 294 -20.60 -4.92 11.21
CA GLU A 294 -20.07 -3.61 11.58
C GLU A 294 -21.06 -2.48 11.41
N THR A 295 -21.13 -1.66 12.44
CA THR A 295 -21.89 -0.42 12.47
C THR A 295 -21.06 0.78 12.02
N ALA A 296 -21.75 1.86 11.66
CA ALA A 296 -21.17 3.15 11.30
C ALA A 296 -20.14 3.70 12.29
N ARG A 297 -20.32 3.41 13.58
CA ARG A 297 -19.52 3.95 14.68
C ARG A 297 -18.21 3.20 14.88
N GLU A 298 -18.15 1.93 14.50
CA GLU A 298 -16.99 1.05 14.71
C GLU A 298 -15.94 1.20 13.59
N VAL A 299 -16.38 1.55 12.37
CA VAL A 299 -15.50 1.69 11.20
C VAL A 299 -14.32 2.68 11.41
N PRO A 300 -14.48 3.85 12.06
CA PRO A 300 -13.39 4.77 12.34
C PRO A 300 -12.30 4.22 13.27
N GLU A 301 -12.64 3.29 14.17
CA GLU A 301 -11.72 2.76 15.18
C GLU A 301 -10.74 1.73 14.57
N ARG A 302 -11.10 1.13 13.44
CA ARG A 302 -10.31 0.12 12.74
C ARG A 302 -9.45 0.75 11.64
N THR A 303 -8.42 1.48 12.07
CA THR A 303 -7.60 2.38 11.22
C THR A 303 -6.58 1.68 10.30
N HIS A 304 -6.38 0.37 10.46
CA HIS A 304 -5.35 -0.40 9.75
C HIS A 304 -5.79 -1.00 8.40
N ARG A 305 -7.07 -0.88 8.05
CA ARG A 305 -7.57 -1.37 6.76
C ARG A 305 -7.01 -0.53 5.62
N PRO A 306 -6.60 -1.14 4.49
CA PRO A 306 -6.49 -0.42 3.24
C PRO A 306 -7.77 0.38 3.02
N ARG A 307 -7.68 1.55 2.38
CA ARG A 307 -8.84 2.42 2.15
C ARG A 307 -9.34 2.24 0.71
N PRO A 308 -10.03 1.15 0.37
CA PRO A 308 -10.73 1.07 -0.90
C PRO A 308 -11.89 2.06 -0.81
N ARG A 309 -11.67 3.22 -1.42
CA ARG A 309 -12.66 4.29 -1.50
C ARG A 309 -13.43 4.06 -2.77
N LEU A 310 -14.59 3.43 -2.65
CA LEU A 310 -15.53 3.36 -3.77
C LEU A 310 -15.97 4.79 -4.08
N ARG A 311 -15.80 5.24 -5.33
CA ARG A 311 -16.36 6.53 -5.76
C ARG A 311 -17.84 6.35 -6.06
N LEU A 312 -18.65 7.17 -5.41
CA LEU A 312 -20.06 7.35 -5.71
C LEU A 312 -20.14 8.52 -6.70
N ASP A 313 -20.00 8.24 -8.00
CA ASP A 313 -20.04 9.26 -9.06
C ASP A 313 -21.49 9.70 -9.36
N GLY A 314 -22.16 10.21 -8.33
CA GLY A 314 -23.54 10.68 -8.38
C GLY A 314 -23.68 12.05 -9.02
N ASP A 315 -24.56 12.15 -10.02
CA ASP A 315 -24.95 13.42 -10.64
C ASP A 315 -26.09 14.11 -9.88
N PHE A 316 -26.96 13.34 -9.21
CA PHE A 316 -28.08 13.84 -8.42
C PHE A 316 -28.35 12.92 -7.24
N HIS A 317 -28.56 13.47 -6.04
CA HIS A 317 -28.78 12.65 -4.82
C HIS A 317 -30.22 12.78 -4.35
N VAL A 318 -30.79 11.68 -3.87
CA VAL A 318 -32.14 11.61 -3.33
C VAL A 318 -32.07 10.92 -1.98
N HIS A 319 -32.53 11.58 -0.92
CA HIS A 319 -32.72 10.97 0.40
C HIS A 319 -34.21 10.76 0.65
N ALA A 320 -34.61 9.53 0.93
CA ALA A 320 -35.97 9.16 1.33
C ALA A 320 -35.91 7.98 2.32
N GLU A 321 -36.83 7.95 3.28
CA GLU A 321 -36.94 6.83 4.20
C GLU A 321 -37.62 5.64 3.53
N GLY A 322 -37.06 4.45 3.72
CA GLY A 322 -37.65 3.20 3.24
C GLY A 322 -38.74 2.73 4.21
N GLY A 323 -39.92 2.43 3.68
CA GLY A 323 -41.02 1.77 4.38
C GLY A 323 -41.14 0.30 3.99
N ARG A 324 -42.15 -0.39 4.52
CA ARG A 324 -42.39 -1.82 4.24
C ARG A 324 -42.67 -2.11 2.75
N ASP A 325 -43.25 -1.13 2.05
CA ASP A 325 -43.71 -1.26 0.66
C ASP A 325 -43.36 -0.02 -0.20
N GLY A 326 -42.27 0.70 0.08
CA GLY A 326 -41.90 1.87 -0.71
C GLY A 326 -41.20 2.99 0.07
N PHE A 327 -41.49 4.23 -0.29
CA PHE A 327 -40.83 5.43 0.22
C PHE A 327 -41.78 6.27 1.06
N VAL A 328 -41.37 6.55 2.30
CA VAL A 328 -42.11 7.46 3.17
C VAL A 328 -41.77 8.89 2.78
N VAL A 329 -42.79 9.70 2.50
CA VAL A 329 -42.66 11.12 2.20
C VAL A 329 -43.50 11.96 3.17
N PRO A 330 -42.93 13.02 3.77
CA PRO A 330 -43.68 13.92 4.64
C PRO A 330 -44.62 14.82 3.82
N LEU A 331 -45.81 15.06 4.35
CA LEU A 331 -46.78 16.00 3.79
C LEU A 331 -46.72 17.35 4.54
N ARG A 332 -47.21 18.41 3.88
CA ARG A 332 -47.23 19.78 4.41
C ARG A 332 -48.19 19.96 5.59
N ASP A 333 -49.22 19.13 5.69
CA ASP A 333 -50.20 19.14 6.78
C ASP A 333 -49.67 18.52 8.08
N GLY A 334 -48.42 18.05 8.10
CA GLY A 334 -47.84 17.39 9.26
C GLY A 334 -47.75 15.88 9.14
N THR A 335 -48.60 15.26 8.31
CA THR A 335 -48.71 13.80 8.14
C THR A 335 -47.63 13.21 7.22
N GLN A 336 -47.69 11.91 6.95
CA GLN A 336 -46.78 11.18 6.06
C GLN A 336 -47.59 10.30 5.11
N ALA A 337 -47.05 10.06 3.92
CA ALA A 337 -47.60 9.14 2.94
C ALA A 337 -46.51 8.16 2.50
N ASN A 338 -46.90 6.91 2.21
CA ASN A 338 -46.01 5.91 1.64
C ASN A 338 -46.27 5.78 0.13
N LEU A 339 -45.22 5.98 -0.65
CA LEU A 339 -45.23 5.91 -2.11
C LEU A 339 -44.55 4.63 -2.57
N GLN A 340 -45.30 3.82 -3.32
CA GLN A 340 -44.74 2.69 -4.04
C GLN A 340 -43.66 3.15 -5.05
N PRO A 341 -42.71 2.30 -5.45
CA PRO A 341 -41.59 2.68 -6.33
C PRO A 341 -41.99 3.35 -7.65
N ARG A 342 -43.16 3.00 -8.22
CA ARG A 342 -43.68 3.62 -9.44
C ARG A 342 -44.11 5.06 -9.21
N GLU A 343 -44.86 5.29 -8.15
CA GLU A 343 -45.40 6.59 -7.75
C GLU A 343 -44.26 7.51 -7.27
N PHE A 344 -43.26 6.95 -6.59
CA PHE A 344 -42.04 7.67 -6.24
C PHE A 344 -41.21 8.04 -7.48
N ALA A 345 -41.10 7.15 -8.48
CA ALA A 345 -40.46 7.50 -9.75
C ALA A 345 -41.21 8.61 -10.50
N ALA A 346 -42.54 8.59 -10.50
CA ALA A 346 -43.35 9.67 -11.07
C ALA A 346 -43.13 11.00 -10.31
N LEU A 347 -43.05 10.97 -8.98
CA LEU A 347 -42.69 12.14 -8.18
C LEU A 347 -41.32 12.70 -8.60
N LEU A 348 -40.29 11.84 -8.67
CA LEU A 348 -38.93 12.22 -9.06
C LEU A 348 -38.86 12.79 -10.48
N SER A 349 -39.62 12.23 -11.42
CA SER A 349 -39.64 12.69 -12.82
C SER A 349 -40.17 14.12 -12.98
N HIS A 350 -40.83 14.65 -11.96
CA HIS A 350 -41.34 16.01 -11.91
C HIS A 350 -40.44 17.01 -11.21
N ILE A 351 -39.31 16.59 -10.63
CA ILE A 351 -38.32 17.52 -10.07
C ILE A 351 -37.61 18.21 -11.23
N GLU A 352 -37.77 19.54 -11.34
CA GLU A 352 -37.26 20.32 -12.48
C GLU A 352 -35.76 20.12 -12.69
N ARG A 353 -35.00 20.13 -11.60
CA ARG A 353 -33.54 19.99 -11.64
C ARG A 353 -33.07 18.61 -12.12
N LEU A 354 -33.75 17.54 -11.70
CA LEU A 354 -33.43 16.19 -12.17
C LEU A 354 -33.82 16.02 -13.63
N ARG A 355 -34.97 16.56 -14.04
CA ARG A 355 -35.40 16.56 -15.44
C ARG A 355 -34.40 17.29 -16.33
N ALA A 356 -34.03 18.52 -15.98
CA ALA A 356 -33.05 19.31 -16.72
C ALA A 356 -31.71 18.56 -16.83
N LEU A 357 -31.27 17.89 -15.76
CA LEU A 357 -30.06 17.06 -15.77
C LEU A 357 -30.17 15.87 -16.72
N SER A 358 -31.30 15.15 -16.72
CA SER A 358 -31.54 14.02 -17.64
C SER A 358 -31.60 14.42 -19.11
N GLN A 359 -31.97 15.66 -19.41
CA GLN A 359 -31.95 16.22 -20.76
C GLN A 359 -30.54 16.66 -21.18
N ALA A 360 -29.77 17.21 -20.25
CA ALA A 360 -28.44 17.75 -20.52
C ALA A 360 -27.33 16.68 -20.54
N LYS A 361 -27.49 15.59 -19.80
CA LYS A 361 -26.48 14.52 -19.68
C LYS A 361 -27.05 13.19 -20.20
N PRO A 362 -26.37 12.51 -21.14
CA PRO A 362 -26.73 11.15 -21.49
C PRO A 362 -26.47 10.24 -20.29
N LEU A 363 -27.54 9.64 -19.75
CA LEU A 363 -27.51 8.70 -18.63
C LEU A 363 -26.93 9.28 -17.32
N PRO A 364 -27.59 10.25 -16.66
CA PRO A 364 -27.14 10.72 -15.35
C PRO A 364 -27.27 9.60 -14.31
N THR A 365 -26.39 9.64 -13.29
CA THR A 365 -26.44 8.72 -12.16
C THR A 365 -27.17 9.38 -11.00
N VAL A 366 -28.33 8.82 -10.64
CA VAL A 366 -29.09 9.19 -9.45
C VAL A 366 -28.65 8.31 -8.28
N VAL A 367 -28.17 8.93 -7.20
CA VAL A 367 -27.82 8.24 -5.96
C VAL A 367 -29.00 8.28 -5.03
N LEU A 368 -29.64 7.14 -4.82
CA LEU A 368 -30.72 6.98 -3.87
C LEU A 368 -30.12 6.53 -2.53
N LEU A 369 -30.26 7.38 -1.52
CA LEU A 369 -29.86 7.12 -0.14
C LEU A 369 -31.13 6.69 0.60
N SER A 370 -31.53 5.43 0.49
CA SER A 370 -32.76 4.89 1.09
C SER A 370 -32.49 3.56 1.76
N GLY A 371 -33.01 3.32 2.96
CA GLY A 371 -32.69 2.15 3.81
C GLY A 371 -32.99 0.73 3.28
N GLY A 372 -33.28 0.52 1.98
CA GLY A 372 -33.53 -0.80 1.37
C GLY A 372 -33.29 -0.84 -0.15
N ASP A 373 -32.72 -1.94 -0.66
CA ASP A 373 -32.30 -2.14 -2.07
C ASP A 373 -33.48 -2.37 -3.04
N HIS A 374 -34.53 -3.06 -2.57
CA HIS A 374 -35.62 -3.57 -3.42
C HIS A 374 -36.46 -2.45 -4.05
N ASP A 375 -36.70 -1.37 -3.30
CA ASP A 375 -37.51 -0.24 -3.76
C ASP A 375 -36.77 0.63 -4.79
N ALA A 376 -35.43 0.68 -4.70
CA ALA A 376 -34.58 1.46 -5.57
C ALA A 376 -34.50 0.90 -6.99
N GLN A 377 -34.37 -0.42 -7.14
CA GLN A 377 -34.35 -1.08 -8.44
C GLN A 377 -35.65 -0.81 -9.23
N ASN A 378 -36.79 -0.95 -8.55
CA ASN A 378 -38.10 -0.72 -9.14
C ASN A 378 -38.32 0.75 -9.48
N THR A 379 -37.82 1.67 -8.65
CA THR A 379 -37.84 3.11 -8.92
C THR A 379 -37.04 3.44 -10.18
N GLY A 380 -35.82 2.91 -10.33
CA GLY A 380 -35.00 3.12 -11.53
C GLY A 380 -35.67 2.60 -12.82
N ARG A 381 -36.31 1.43 -12.73
CA ARG A 381 -37.12 0.89 -13.85
C ARG A 381 -38.29 1.81 -14.20
N CYS A 382 -38.97 2.36 -13.20
CA CYS A 382 -40.12 3.24 -13.41
C CYS A 382 -39.71 4.63 -13.92
N LEU A 383 -38.57 5.17 -13.50
CA LEU A 383 -38.00 6.41 -14.06
C LEU A 383 -37.77 6.28 -15.58
N SER A 384 -37.27 5.13 -16.03
CA SER A 384 -37.12 4.85 -17.47
C SER A 384 -38.46 4.84 -18.21
N ARG A 385 -39.54 4.34 -17.57
CA ARG A 385 -40.91 4.37 -18.13
C ARG A 385 -41.49 5.78 -18.20
N GLU A 386 -41.10 6.65 -17.27
CA GLU A 386 -41.44 8.09 -17.29
C GLU A 386 -40.57 8.89 -18.28
N GLY A 387 -39.82 8.22 -19.16
CA GLY A 387 -38.99 8.85 -20.19
C GLY A 387 -37.62 9.34 -19.72
N MET A 388 -37.22 9.00 -18.49
CA MET A 388 -35.92 9.38 -17.94
C MET A 388 -34.94 8.21 -17.96
N THR A 389 -34.02 8.22 -18.91
CA THR A 389 -32.96 7.20 -18.99
C THR A 389 -31.86 7.56 -17.98
N VAL A 390 -31.86 6.92 -16.81
CA VAL A 390 -30.90 7.19 -15.71
C VAL A 390 -30.27 5.91 -15.20
N SER A 391 -29.05 6.00 -14.68
CA SER A 391 -28.50 4.95 -13.82
C SER A 391 -28.90 5.24 -12.38
N VAL A 392 -29.28 4.23 -11.61
CA VAL A 392 -29.62 4.37 -10.20
C VAL A 392 -28.57 3.65 -9.37
N LEU A 393 -27.86 4.39 -8.54
CA LEU A 393 -26.96 3.87 -7.52
C LEU A 393 -27.70 3.89 -6.19
N THR A 394 -27.82 2.74 -5.54
CA THR A 394 -28.54 2.58 -4.27
C THR A 394 -27.69 1.84 -3.25
N ASN A 395 -28.05 1.96 -1.98
CA ASN A 395 -27.45 1.25 -0.88
C ASN A 395 -28.27 0.01 -0.49
N ASN A 396 -27.59 -1.06 -0.09
CA ASN A 396 -28.27 -2.35 0.18
C ASN A 396 -28.56 -2.57 1.68
N GLY A 397 -28.26 -1.58 2.51
CA GLY A 397 -28.44 -1.59 3.96
C GLY A 397 -28.46 -0.16 4.52
N ALA A 398 -28.44 0.00 5.84
CA ALA A 398 -28.47 1.33 6.46
C ALA A 398 -27.27 2.20 6.04
N VAL A 399 -27.56 3.40 5.48
CA VAL A 399 -26.54 4.40 5.12
C VAL A 399 -26.26 5.32 6.29
N PHE A 400 -25.00 5.68 6.46
CA PHE A 400 -24.55 6.71 7.37
C PHE A 400 -23.55 7.65 6.70
N GLN A 401 -23.36 8.83 7.30
CA GLN A 401 -22.40 9.82 6.86
C GLN A 401 -21.41 10.16 7.98
N ARG A 402 -20.12 10.19 7.64
CA ARG A 402 -19.04 10.60 8.54
C ARG A 402 -18.87 12.12 8.59
N ALA A 403 -18.17 12.60 9.61
CA ALA A 403 -17.84 14.02 9.76
C ALA A 403 -17.07 14.62 8.57
N ASP A 404 -16.27 13.83 7.85
CA ASP A 404 -15.57 14.27 6.63
C ASP A 404 -16.47 14.29 5.37
N GLY A 405 -17.74 13.92 5.54
CA GLY A 405 -18.77 13.84 4.50
C GLY A 405 -18.85 12.50 3.79
N SER A 406 -17.92 11.55 4.00
CA SER A 406 -17.97 10.23 3.35
C SER A 406 -19.17 9.40 3.80
N LEU A 407 -19.70 8.58 2.88
CA LEU A 407 -20.87 7.72 3.11
C LEU A 407 -20.43 6.29 3.38
N GLY A 408 -21.20 5.53 4.15
CA GLY A 408 -20.98 4.10 4.35
C GLY A 408 -22.30 3.34 4.43
N VAL A 409 -22.25 2.04 4.17
CA VAL A 409 -23.38 1.12 4.29
C VAL A 409 -22.98 0.03 5.28
N GLY A 410 -23.79 -0.23 6.30
CA GLY A 410 -23.49 -1.28 7.29
C GLY A 410 -23.48 -2.71 6.72
N ASP A 411 -22.98 -3.65 7.53
CA ASP A 411 -23.09 -5.10 7.31
C ASP A 411 -22.50 -5.64 5.99
N ASN A 412 -21.50 -4.97 5.40
CA ASN A 412 -20.93 -5.33 4.10
C ASN A 412 -21.98 -5.45 2.98
N LEU A 413 -23.13 -4.77 3.13
CA LEU A 413 -24.20 -4.85 2.13
C LEU A 413 -23.82 -4.07 0.86
N GLY A 414 -23.06 -2.99 1.04
CA GLY A 414 -22.46 -2.18 -0.03
C GLY A 414 -23.51 -1.46 -0.87
N TRP A 415 -23.20 -1.27 -2.16
CA TRP A 415 -24.01 -0.49 -3.10
C TRP A 415 -24.42 -1.33 -4.30
N SER A 416 -25.61 -1.07 -4.83
CA SER A 416 -26.13 -1.63 -6.08
C SER A 416 -26.20 -0.54 -7.14
N LEU A 417 -25.55 -0.75 -8.29
CA LEU A 417 -25.71 0.09 -9.47
C LEU A 417 -26.64 -0.61 -10.46
N HIS A 418 -27.74 0.05 -10.80
CA HIS A 418 -28.68 -0.35 -11.82
C HIS A 418 -28.52 0.56 -13.03
N THR A 419 -28.05 0.01 -14.14
CA THR A 419 -28.01 0.72 -15.43
C THR A 419 -29.14 0.23 -16.33
N PRO A 420 -29.79 1.11 -17.12
CA PRO A 420 -30.74 0.70 -18.14
C PRO A 420 -30.10 -0.35 -19.06
N GLY A 421 -30.79 -1.46 -19.27
CA GLY A 421 -30.32 -2.49 -20.20
C GLY A 421 -30.72 -2.20 -21.64
N PRO A 422 -30.11 -2.91 -22.61
CA PRO A 422 -30.63 -2.91 -23.97
C PRO A 422 -32.09 -3.38 -23.95
N ALA A 423 -32.88 -2.91 -24.91
CA ALA A 423 -34.29 -3.29 -25.08
C ALA A 423 -34.48 -4.29 -26.23
N PRO A 424 -33.95 -5.52 -26.16
CA PRO A 424 -34.36 -6.53 -27.11
C PRO A 424 -35.84 -6.87 -26.80
N TRP A 425 -36.70 -6.74 -27.81
CA TRP A 425 -38.12 -7.14 -27.75
C TRP A 425 -39.02 -6.31 -26.82
N GLY A 426 -38.64 -5.07 -26.47
CA GLY A 426 -39.47 -4.17 -25.65
C GLY A 426 -39.41 -4.42 -24.13
N TRP A 427 -38.55 -5.32 -23.65
CA TRP A 427 -38.37 -5.58 -22.21
C TRP A 427 -37.01 -5.06 -21.73
N HIS A 428 -37.00 -4.02 -20.90
CA HIS A 428 -35.79 -3.53 -20.26
C HIS A 428 -35.32 -4.51 -19.16
N ARG A 429 -34.21 -5.23 -19.39
CA ARG A 429 -33.49 -5.93 -18.32
C ARG A 429 -32.36 -5.05 -17.79
N PRO A 430 -32.55 -4.28 -16.71
CA PRO A 430 -31.48 -3.45 -16.16
C PRO A 430 -30.28 -4.32 -15.80
N ARG A 431 -29.07 -3.87 -16.15
CA ARG A 431 -27.85 -4.52 -15.67
C ARG A 431 -27.66 -4.10 -14.21
N HIS A 432 -27.38 -5.07 -13.36
CA HIS A 432 -27.13 -4.88 -11.94
C HIS A 432 -25.67 -5.19 -11.64
N ARG A 433 -25.02 -4.31 -10.87
CA ARG A 433 -23.65 -4.51 -10.39
C ARG A 433 -23.58 -4.14 -8.92
N ARG A 434 -23.12 -5.07 -8.09
CA ARG A 434 -22.80 -4.80 -6.67
C ARG A 434 -21.41 -4.18 -6.55
N LEU A 435 -21.25 -3.20 -5.68
CA LEU A 435 -20.06 -2.39 -5.50
C LEU A 435 -19.73 -2.24 -4.02
N GLY A 436 -18.44 -2.16 -3.68
CA GLY A 436 -17.99 -1.86 -2.32
C GLY A 436 -18.31 -2.94 -1.29
N VAL A 437 -18.28 -4.21 -1.72
CA VAL A 437 -18.52 -5.38 -0.87
C VAL A 437 -17.29 -6.26 -0.86
N TYR A 438 -16.79 -6.56 0.33
CA TYR A 438 -15.71 -7.52 0.51
C TYR A 438 -16.16 -8.92 0.12
N SER A 439 -15.30 -9.64 -0.62
CA SER A 439 -15.47 -11.07 -0.82
C SER A 439 -15.28 -11.81 0.49
N GLU A 440 -15.73 -13.07 0.56
CA GLU A 440 -15.48 -13.94 1.71
C GLU A 440 -13.97 -14.08 2.00
N GLY A 441 -13.15 -14.21 0.95
CA GLY A 441 -11.69 -14.21 1.06
C GLY A 441 -11.14 -12.92 1.68
N ASN A 442 -11.62 -11.76 1.22
CA ASN A 442 -11.20 -10.46 1.78
C ASN A 442 -11.61 -10.34 3.26
N ILE A 443 -12.82 -10.77 3.62
CA ILE A 443 -13.32 -10.73 5.01
C ILE A 443 -12.44 -11.59 5.91
N ASN A 444 -12.16 -12.83 5.50
CA ASN A 444 -11.32 -13.76 6.28
C ASN A 444 -9.92 -13.18 6.47
N ASN A 445 -9.35 -12.60 5.41
CA ASN A 445 -8.03 -12.01 5.49
C ASN A 445 -7.98 -10.76 6.39
N ILE A 446 -8.94 -9.84 6.25
CA ILE A 446 -9.04 -8.66 7.14
C ILE A 446 -9.21 -9.10 8.59
N THR A 447 -10.10 -10.05 8.85
CA THR A 447 -10.34 -10.59 10.20
C THR A 447 -9.08 -11.19 10.79
N PHE A 448 -8.33 -11.97 10.00
CA PHE A 448 -7.06 -12.55 10.42
C PHE A 448 -6.07 -11.47 10.84
N PHE A 449 -5.85 -10.45 10.02
CA PHE A 449 -4.90 -9.39 10.32
C PHE A 449 -5.34 -8.54 11.52
N GLU A 450 -6.62 -8.19 11.63
CA GLU A 450 -7.12 -7.43 12.78
C GLU A 450 -7.01 -8.20 14.10
N THR A 451 -7.17 -9.52 14.05
CA THR A 451 -7.13 -10.39 15.24
C THR A 451 -5.71 -10.74 15.64
N HIS A 452 -4.87 -11.13 14.67
CA HIS A 452 -3.59 -11.77 14.93
C HIS A 452 -2.38 -10.91 14.59
N LEU A 453 -2.53 -9.88 13.74
CA LEU A 453 -1.47 -8.98 13.30
C LEU A 453 -1.93 -7.50 13.32
N PRO A 454 -2.44 -6.97 14.45
CA PRO A 454 -3.08 -5.64 14.48
C PRO A 454 -2.12 -4.48 14.16
N GLN A 455 -0.81 -4.71 14.30
CA GLN A 455 0.23 -3.73 13.97
C GLN A 455 0.63 -3.73 12.49
N ALA A 456 0.05 -4.62 11.67
CA ALA A 456 0.31 -4.66 10.25
C ALA A 456 -0.04 -3.30 9.60
N GLN A 457 0.90 -2.78 8.81
CA GLN A 457 0.72 -1.48 8.14
C GLN A 457 -0.09 -1.62 6.83
N TYR A 458 -0.30 -2.84 6.37
CA TYR A 458 -0.98 -3.18 5.13
C TYR A 458 -1.55 -4.59 5.22
N ILE A 459 -2.77 -4.77 4.70
CA ILE A 459 -3.43 -6.07 4.56
C ILE A 459 -3.48 -6.38 3.05
N PRO A 460 -2.73 -7.37 2.55
CA PRO A 460 -2.83 -7.80 1.16
C PRO A 460 -4.25 -8.21 0.81
N ASP A 461 -4.74 -7.94 -0.40
CA ASP A 461 -6.07 -8.39 -0.85
C ASP A 461 -7.23 -8.02 0.13
N ALA A 462 -7.14 -6.85 0.76
CA ALA A 462 -8.22 -6.28 1.57
C ALA A 462 -8.94 -5.14 0.84
N GLU A 463 -8.95 -5.16 -0.50
CA GLU A 463 -9.71 -4.25 -1.33
C GLU A 463 -10.90 -5.00 -2.00
N PRO A 464 -12.16 -4.56 -1.80
CA PRO A 464 -13.35 -5.13 -2.41
C PRO A 464 -13.22 -5.27 -3.93
N GLY A 465 -13.34 -6.51 -4.42
CA GLY A 465 -13.30 -6.81 -5.85
C GLY A 465 -11.93 -6.63 -6.50
N ALA A 466 -10.87 -6.47 -5.71
CA ALA A 466 -9.50 -6.45 -6.17
C ALA A 466 -8.75 -7.67 -5.63
N GLU A 467 -9.16 -8.87 -6.07
CA GLU A 467 -8.23 -10.00 -6.10
C GLU A 467 -7.10 -9.59 -7.06
N VAL A 468 -6.07 -8.93 -6.52
CA VAL A 468 -4.89 -8.57 -7.31
C VAL A 468 -4.18 -9.89 -7.56
N PRO A 469 -4.13 -10.37 -8.82
CA PRO A 469 -3.49 -11.64 -9.08
C PRO A 469 -2.01 -11.52 -8.73
N LEU A 470 -1.51 -12.54 -8.04
CA LEU A 470 -0.10 -12.70 -7.76
C LEU A 470 0.63 -13.05 -9.06
N GLN A 471 1.91 -12.69 -9.15
CA GLN A 471 2.71 -12.87 -10.36
C GLN A 471 3.83 -13.87 -10.13
N GLY A 472 3.86 -14.89 -10.99
CA GLY A 472 4.95 -15.86 -11.09
C GLY A 472 5.51 -15.90 -12.50
N LYS A 473 6.66 -16.54 -12.68
CA LYS A 473 7.25 -16.82 -13.99
C LYS A 473 7.17 -18.30 -14.29
N ASP A 474 6.74 -18.67 -15.48
CA ASP A 474 6.81 -20.06 -15.90
C ASP A 474 8.23 -20.47 -16.32
N ARG A 475 8.40 -21.73 -16.77
CA ARG A 475 9.71 -22.27 -17.19
C ARG A 475 10.39 -21.49 -18.32
N TYR A 476 9.65 -20.66 -19.06
CA TYR A 476 10.16 -19.82 -20.14
C TYR A 476 10.40 -18.37 -19.70
N GLY A 477 10.22 -18.06 -18.41
CA GLY A 477 10.34 -16.72 -17.87
C GLY A 477 9.12 -15.83 -18.14
N LYS A 478 8.05 -16.35 -18.75
CA LYS A 478 6.83 -15.59 -19.03
C LYS A 478 6.07 -15.33 -17.74
N VAL A 479 5.65 -14.08 -17.53
CA VAL A 479 4.83 -13.68 -16.39
C VAL A 479 3.45 -14.32 -16.50
N VAL A 480 3.01 -14.96 -15.41
CA VAL A 480 1.72 -15.62 -15.25
C VAL A 480 1.07 -15.05 -14.00
N ASN A 481 -0.12 -14.50 -14.19
CA ASN A 481 -1.02 -14.09 -13.11
C ASN A 481 -1.71 -15.34 -12.54
N PHE A 482 -1.76 -15.46 -11.22
CA PHE A 482 -2.44 -16.55 -10.51
C PHE A 482 -3.06 -16.04 -9.20
N SER A 483 -4.12 -16.71 -8.75
CA SER A 483 -4.76 -16.44 -7.47
C SER A 483 -4.27 -17.42 -6.39
N PRO A 484 -4.27 -17.03 -5.10
CA PRO A 484 -3.83 -17.89 -3.99
C PRO A 484 -4.54 -19.25 -3.94
N TYR A 485 -5.83 -19.30 -4.26
CA TYR A 485 -6.61 -20.54 -4.24
C TYR A 485 -6.17 -21.56 -5.30
N GLU A 486 -5.52 -21.11 -6.37
CA GLU A 486 -4.98 -21.98 -7.43
C GLU A 486 -3.72 -22.71 -6.97
N VAL A 487 -3.05 -22.28 -5.90
CA VAL A 487 -1.79 -22.89 -5.47
C VAL A 487 -2.06 -24.24 -4.81
N ALA A 488 -1.45 -25.28 -5.37
CA ALA A 488 -1.41 -26.61 -4.76
C ALA A 488 -0.63 -26.54 -3.44
N ARG A 489 -1.21 -27.12 -2.39
CA ARG A 489 -0.70 -26.98 -1.02
C ARG A 489 -1.16 -28.14 -0.15
N VAL A 490 -0.28 -28.57 0.76
CA VAL A 490 -0.56 -29.63 1.72
C VAL A 490 -0.38 -29.09 3.13
N GLY A 491 -1.46 -29.14 3.93
CA GLY A 491 -1.37 -28.85 5.36
C GLY A 491 -0.66 -29.97 6.09
N LEU A 492 0.23 -29.63 7.02
CA LEU A 492 1.02 -30.58 7.80
C LEU A 492 0.45 -30.65 9.22
N PRO A 493 -0.45 -31.61 9.53
CA PRO A 493 -1.04 -31.72 10.84
C PRO A 493 -0.04 -32.20 11.89
N SER A 494 -0.23 -31.76 13.13
CA SER A 494 0.56 -32.14 14.31
C SER A 494 -0.38 -32.43 15.47
N THR A 495 -0.07 -33.46 16.26
CA THR A 495 -0.80 -33.86 17.49
C THR A 495 0.10 -33.77 18.74
N SER A 496 1.25 -33.14 18.61
CA SER A 496 2.27 -32.96 19.65
C SER A 496 1.74 -32.32 20.94
N THR A 497 0.70 -31.50 20.82
CA THR A 497 -0.03 -30.79 21.88
C THR A 497 -1.28 -31.55 22.36
N GLY A 498 -1.39 -32.84 22.07
CA GLY A 498 -2.55 -33.66 22.45
C GLY A 498 -3.82 -33.43 21.63
N HIS A 499 -3.82 -32.49 20.69
CA HIS A 499 -4.92 -32.21 19.76
C HIS A 499 -4.38 -31.94 18.35
N THR A 500 -5.18 -32.23 17.31
CA THR A 500 -4.77 -32.04 15.92
C THR A 500 -4.83 -30.56 15.53
N ARG A 501 -3.68 -29.99 15.15
CA ARG A 501 -3.54 -28.63 14.58
C ARG A 501 -2.74 -28.67 13.29
N ILE A 502 -2.90 -27.67 12.41
CA ILE A 502 -1.96 -27.48 11.28
C ILE A 502 -0.69 -26.85 11.85
N GLY A 503 0.40 -27.63 11.92
CA GLY A 503 1.71 -27.16 12.41
C GLY A 503 2.64 -26.70 11.29
N GLY A 504 2.27 -26.96 10.04
CA GLY A 504 3.01 -26.46 8.89
C GLY A 504 2.24 -26.52 7.57
N LEU A 505 2.87 -26.02 6.51
CA LEU A 505 2.37 -25.98 5.15
C LEU A 505 3.48 -26.38 4.18
N ASP A 506 3.22 -27.32 3.29
CA ASP A 506 4.06 -27.64 2.15
C ASP A 506 3.46 -27.02 0.87
N LEU A 507 4.25 -26.20 0.18
CA LEU A 507 3.87 -25.53 -1.06
C LEU A 507 4.22 -26.33 -2.33
N THR A 508 4.81 -27.53 -2.19
CA THR A 508 5.19 -28.38 -3.31
C THR A 508 4.44 -29.69 -3.33
N GLY A 509 4.02 -30.19 -2.16
CA GLY A 509 3.31 -31.47 -2.02
C GLY A 509 4.22 -32.68 -2.17
N ASP A 510 5.54 -32.47 -2.24
CA ASP A 510 6.54 -33.50 -2.53
C ASP A 510 7.11 -34.17 -1.26
N HIS A 511 6.80 -33.67 -0.04
CA HIS A 511 7.52 -34.05 1.19
C HIS A 511 6.74 -34.93 2.20
N ASP A 512 5.67 -35.57 1.75
CA ASP A 512 4.50 -35.79 2.59
C ASP A 512 4.71 -36.60 3.88
N GLU A 513 5.47 -37.71 3.87
CA GLU A 513 5.62 -38.57 5.07
C GLU A 513 6.74 -38.11 6.02
N LEU A 514 7.89 -37.71 5.48
CA LEU A 514 9.07 -37.38 6.28
C LEU A 514 8.89 -36.04 7.01
N VAL A 515 8.28 -35.07 6.33
CA VAL A 515 8.03 -33.74 6.88
C VAL A 515 6.89 -33.75 7.90
N ARG A 516 5.84 -34.55 7.73
CA ARG A 516 4.80 -34.69 8.75
C ARG A 516 5.38 -35.17 10.09
N ARG A 517 6.29 -36.15 10.05
CA ARG A 517 7.00 -36.62 11.25
C ARG A 517 7.87 -35.55 11.88
N MET A 518 8.52 -34.71 11.08
CA MET A 518 9.27 -33.56 11.60
C MET A 518 8.36 -32.60 12.36
N VAL A 519 7.25 -32.17 11.74
CA VAL A 519 6.31 -31.20 12.34
C VAL A 519 5.71 -31.71 13.65
N ALA A 520 5.53 -33.01 13.80
CA ALA A 520 5.08 -33.64 15.05
C ALA A 520 6.07 -33.53 16.22
N HIS A 521 7.32 -33.11 15.99
CA HIS A 521 8.37 -33.12 17.01
C HIS A 521 9.16 -31.81 17.11
N LEU A 522 8.80 -30.78 16.35
CA LEU A 522 9.45 -29.47 16.43
C LEU A 522 9.42 -28.88 17.84
N ASP A 523 8.34 -29.16 18.57
CA ASP A 523 8.10 -28.76 19.95
C ASP A 523 9.17 -29.30 20.93
N ARG A 524 9.93 -30.33 20.53
CA ARG A 524 10.97 -30.99 21.33
C ARG A 524 12.37 -30.89 20.72
N MET A 525 12.50 -30.24 19.56
CA MET A 525 13.78 -30.16 18.86
C MET A 525 14.67 -29.12 19.53
N THR A 526 15.88 -29.51 19.91
CA THR A 526 16.86 -28.61 20.55
C THR A 526 18.04 -28.24 19.65
N GLU A 527 18.28 -29.00 18.59
CA GLU A 527 19.46 -28.82 17.73
C GLU A 527 19.16 -29.06 16.23
N VAL A 528 19.92 -28.40 15.37
CA VAL A 528 19.99 -28.60 13.91
C VAL A 528 21.41 -29.03 13.55
N VAL A 529 21.54 -29.99 12.64
CA VAL A 529 22.85 -30.45 12.14
C VAL A 529 23.20 -29.77 10.81
N ARG A 530 24.44 -29.29 10.72
CA ARG A 530 25.06 -28.83 9.47
C ARG A 530 25.95 -29.93 8.87
N THR A 531 25.86 -30.13 7.56
CA THR A 531 26.77 -31.03 6.83
C THR A 531 27.90 -30.24 6.14
N PHE A 532 29.03 -30.89 5.84
CA PHE A 532 30.16 -30.31 5.10
C PHE A 532 29.91 -30.20 3.58
N PRO A 533 30.74 -29.41 2.85
CA PRO A 533 30.70 -29.39 1.39
C PRO A 533 30.83 -30.80 0.81
N GLY A 534 29.99 -31.14 -0.16
CA GLY A 534 30.01 -32.46 -0.82
C GLY A 534 29.33 -33.58 -0.05
N GLU A 535 28.94 -33.37 1.22
CA GLU A 535 28.05 -34.29 1.93
C GLU A 535 26.62 -34.11 1.37
N THR A 536 26.19 -35.07 0.52
CA THR A 536 24.83 -35.13 -0.03
C THR A 536 23.95 -36.09 0.76
N SER A 537 22.64 -35.84 0.70
CA SER A 537 21.57 -36.52 1.46
C SER A 537 21.50 -38.04 1.28
N SER A 538 22.19 -38.62 0.30
CA SER A 538 22.03 -40.02 -0.05
C SER A 538 22.90 -40.99 0.76
N ARG A 539 23.85 -40.57 1.63
CA ARG A 539 24.69 -41.54 2.38
C ARG A 539 25.14 -41.29 3.85
N HIS A 540 25.19 -40.09 4.45
CA HIS A 540 26.05 -39.92 5.65
C HIS A 540 25.55 -38.95 6.74
N ILE A 541 25.09 -39.50 7.88
CA ILE A 541 25.74 -39.43 9.22
C ILE A 541 25.31 -40.72 9.96
N PRO A 542 26.15 -41.76 10.08
CA PRO A 542 25.81 -42.97 10.82
C PRO A 542 25.43 -42.64 12.27
N ARG A 543 24.48 -43.38 12.86
CA ARG A 543 24.03 -43.19 14.26
C ARG A 543 25.17 -43.13 15.29
N SER A 544 26.30 -43.78 15.01
CA SER A 544 27.52 -43.75 15.83
C SER A 544 28.27 -42.42 15.75
N GLU A 545 28.30 -41.77 14.58
CA GLU A 545 28.87 -40.44 14.38
C GLU A 545 28.02 -39.37 15.09
N TRP A 546 26.69 -39.55 15.13
CA TRP A 546 25.78 -38.70 15.92
C TRP A 546 26.07 -38.72 17.43
N LYS A 547 26.17 -39.91 18.02
CA LYS A 547 26.51 -40.02 19.47
C LYS A 547 27.87 -39.39 19.77
N ARG A 548 28.81 -39.42 18.81
CA ARG A 548 30.09 -38.72 18.93
C ARG A 548 29.91 -37.21 18.93
N LEU A 549 29.10 -36.64 18.02
CA LEU A 549 28.82 -35.21 17.98
C LEU A 549 28.22 -34.70 19.30
N LEU A 550 27.25 -35.40 19.89
CA LEU A 550 26.65 -35.01 21.17
C LEU A 550 27.63 -35.02 22.36
N VAL A 551 28.65 -35.89 22.31
CA VAL A 551 29.65 -36.00 23.38
C VAL A 551 30.83 -35.04 23.15
N HIS A 552 31.23 -34.87 21.90
CA HIS A 552 32.31 -33.99 21.50
C HIS A 552 32.14 -33.60 20.02
N ASP A 553 31.70 -32.37 19.78
CA ASP A 553 31.60 -31.80 18.43
C ASP A 553 32.74 -30.78 18.19
N PRO A 554 33.94 -31.24 17.83
CA PRO A 554 35.08 -30.35 17.59
C PRO A 554 34.83 -29.39 16.43
N ASN A 555 33.89 -29.72 15.53
CA ASN A 555 33.61 -28.97 14.31
C ASN A 555 32.36 -28.08 14.41
N ARG A 556 31.66 -28.09 15.57
CA ARG A 556 30.42 -27.33 15.82
C ARG A 556 29.37 -27.50 14.71
N ARG A 557 29.21 -28.74 14.23
CA ARG A 557 28.16 -29.16 13.29
C ARG A 557 26.77 -29.07 13.93
N LEU A 558 26.70 -29.30 15.23
CA LEU A 558 25.53 -29.10 16.08
C LEU A 558 25.35 -27.62 16.37
N VAL A 559 24.14 -27.15 16.09
CA VAL A 559 23.75 -25.77 16.37
C VAL A 559 22.44 -25.83 17.10
N GLU A 560 22.36 -25.12 18.23
CA GLU A 560 21.09 -24.93 18.93
C GLU A 560 20.03 -24.40 17.97
N VAL A 561 18.80 -24.90 18.12
CA VAL A 561 17.69 -24.44 17.29
C VAL A 561 17.54 -22.92 17.46
N PRO A 562 17.49 -22.17 16.36
CA PRO A 562 17.29 -20.72 16.42
C PRO A 562 15.84 -20.32 16.74
N TRP A 563 14.93 -21.29 16.82
CA TRP A 563 13.58 -21.13 17.35
C TRP A 563 13.51 -21.79 18.73
N GLN A 564 13.04 -21.06 19.74
CA GLN A 564 12.67 -21.67 21.01
C GLN A 564 11.18 -22.05 20.96
N PRO A 565 10.80 -23.25 21.44
CA PRO A 565 9.39 -23.56 21.67
C PRO A 565 8.77 -22.51 22.58
N VAL A 566 7.57 -22.04 22.23
CA VAL A 566 6.85 -21.02 22.99
C VAL A 566 5.68 -21.69 23.70
N THR A 567 5.42 -21.28 24.93
CA THR A 567 4.21 -21.69 25.65
C THR A 567 3.01 -20.99 25.03
N THR A 568 2.10 -21.73 24.40
CA THR A 568 0.85 -21.16 23.86
C THR A 568 -0.24 -21.14 24.92
N ILE A 569 -1.06 -20.09 24.92
CA ILE A 569 -2.25 -19.98 25.78
C ILE A 569 -3.26 -21.08 25.37
N PRO A 570 -3.92 -21.78 26.32
CA PRO A 570 -4.79 -22.89 26.01
C PRO A 570 -5.98 -22.51 25.12
N VAL A 571 -6.41 -23.44 24.27
CA VAL A 571 -7.74 -23.39 23.65
C VAL A 571 -8.81 -23.51 24.75
N PRO A 572 -9.91 -22.72 24.70
CA PRO A 572 -10.96 -22.81 25.72
C PRO A 572 -11.42 -24.25 25.95
N GLY A 573 -11.26 -24.75 27.18
CA GLY A 573 -11.65 -26.12 27.57
C GLY A 573 -10.50 -27.10 27.85
N THR A 574 -9.23 -26.69 27.71
CA THR A 574 -8.07 -27.53 28.08
C THR A 574 -7.19 -26.85 29.15
N PRO A 575 -6.84 -27.54 30.26
CA PRO A 575 -6.20 -26.90 31.42
C PRO A 575 -4.65 -26.82 31.37
N SER A 576 -3.97 -27.26 30.30
CA SER A 576 -2.51 -27.20 30.20
C SER A 576 -2.02 -26.19 29.17
N ALA A 577 -0.99 -25.43 29.55
CA ALA A 577 -0.22 -24.63 28.62
C ALA A 577 0.83 -25.53 27.94
N ASP A 578 0.67 -25.78 26.64
CA ASP A 578 1.57 -26.66 25.91
C ASP A 578 2.77 -25.88 25.34
N HIS A 579 3.93 -26.54 25.29
CA HIS A 579 5.10 -26.00 24.59
C HIS A 579 4.97 -26.35 23.11
N VAL A 580 4.91 -25.32 22.27
CA VAL A 580 4.65 -25.46 20.85
C VAL A 580 5.84 -24.92 20.05
N GLY A 581 6.35 -25.73 19.14
CA GLY A 581 7.40 -25.39 18.19
C GLY A 581 6.91 -24.43 17.11
N PRO A 582 7.80 -24.02 16.18
CA PRO A 582 7.49 -23.04 15.15
C PRO A 582 6.36 -23.47 14.21
N ASN A 583 5.73 -22.48 13.59
CA ASN A 583 4.87 -22.65 12.43
C ASN A 583 5.75 -22.86 11.19
N VAL A 584 5.66 -24.00 10.50
CA VAL A 584 6.63 -24.35 9.45
C VAL A 584 6.05 -24.19 8.05
N ILE A 585 6.78 -23.51 7.17
CA ILE A 585 6.48 -23.43 5.74
C ILE A 585 7.61 -24.10 4.96
N ILE A 586 7.28 -25.05 4.08
CA ILE A 586 8.25 -25.77 3.27
C ILE A 586 8.02 -25.48 1.80
N ALA A 587 9.11 -25.23 1.07
CA ALA A 587 9.09 -25.03 -0.36
C ALA A 587 10.40 -25.45 -1.05
N HIS A 588 10.35 -25.61 -2.37
CA HIS A 588 11.52 -25.75 -3.22
C HIS A 588 11.84 -24.43 -3.91
N GLY A 589 13.10 -24.18 -4.25
CA GLY A 589 13.49 -22.96 -4.95
C GLY A 589 14.91 -22.99 -5.47
N HIS A 590 15.38 -21.81 -5.83
CA HIS A 590 16.77 -21.50 -6.09
C HIS A 590 17.08 -20.09 -5.56
N SER A 591 18.32 -19.62 -5.65
CA SER A 591 18.76 -18.34 -5.05
C SER A 591 17.89 -17.11 -5.35
N ARG A 592 17.12 -17.11 -6.45
CA ARG A 592 16.32 -15.97 -6.91
C ARG A 592 14.81 -16.18 -6.86
N ALA A 593 14.32 -17.41 -6.69
CA ALA A 593 12.89 -17.68 -6.72
C ALA A 593 12.50 -18.97 -5.99
N VAL A 594 11.26 -19.02 -5.52
CA VAL A 594 10.60 -20.20 -4.96
C VAL A 594 9.70 -20.81 -6.03
N ARG A 595 9.71 -22.14 -6.13
CA ARG A 595 8.85 -22.89 -7.03
C ARG A 595 7.55 -23.21 -6.32
N ILE A 596 6.44 -22.94 -7.01
CA ILE A 596 5.09 -23.35 -6.61
C ILE A 596 4.43 -24.11 -7.76
N THR A 597 3.41 -24.90 -7.44
CA THR A 597 2.52 -25.51 -8.43
C THR A 597 1.15 -24.84 -8.33
N ILE A 598 0.57 -24.45 -9.47
CA ILE A 598 -0.82 -24.00 -9.54
C ILE A 598 -1.67 -25.02 -10.31
N GLU A 599 -2.91 -25.18 -9.89
CA GLU A 599 -3.93 -26.00 -10.53
C GLU A 599 -4.97 -25.09 -11.19
N ARG A 600 -5.03 -25.11 -12.52
CA ARG A 600 -5.96 -24.29 -13.30
C ARG A 600 -6.65 -25.14 -14.36
N GLY A 601 -7.98 -25.28 -14.22
CA GLY A 601 -8.79 -26.03 -15.17
C GLY A 601 -8.35 -27.50 -15.30
N GLY A 602 -7.98 -28.13 -14.17
CA GLY A 602 -7.50 -29.52 -14.13
C GLY A 602 -6.06 -29.73 -14.62
N ASN A 603 -5.32 -28.67 -14.95
CA ASN A 603 -3.91 -28.76 -15.33
C ASN A 603 -3.01 -28.16 -14.26
N GLU A 604 -1.92 -28.87 -13.96
CA GLU A 604 -0.85 -28.36 -13.10
C GLU A 604 0.15 -27.53 -13.90
N LYS A 605 0.54 -26.38 -13.34
CA LYS A 605 1.59 -25.53 -13.89
C LYS A 605 2.57 -25.10 -12.80
N ARG A 606 3.85 -25.37 -13.01
CA ARG A 606 4.93 -24.91 -12.13
C ARG A 606 5.31 -23.47 -12.44
N LEU A 607 5.34 -22.63 -11.41
CA LEU A 607 5.76 -21.24 -11.47
C LEU A 607 6.93 -20.98 -10.52
N SER A 608 7.75 -20.00 -10.86
CA SER A 608 8.81 -19.45 -10.01
C SER A 608 8.38 -18.06 -9.54
N ILE A 609 8.30 -17.86 -8.23
CA ILE A 609 7.86 -16.61 -7.58
C ILE A 609 9.00 -16.00 -6.76
N SER A 610 9.02 -14.68 -6.64
CA SER A 610 9.96 -13.97 -5.78
C SER A 610 9.57 -14.10 -4.30
N GLY A 611 10.49 -13.75 -3.39
CA GLY A 611 10.27 -13.87 -1.94
C GLY A 611 9.17 -12.95 -1.40
N ASP A 612 8.95 -11.79 -2.01
CA ASP A 612 7.83 -10.89 -1.70
C ASP A 612 6.48 -11.48 -2.13
N THR A 613 6.41 -12.02 -3.34
CA THR A 613 5.22 -12.75 -3.83
C THR A 613 4.93 -13.97 -2.96
N LEU A 614 5.95 -14.68 -2.46
CA LEU A 614 5.77 -15.80 -1.52
C LEU A 614 5.06 -15.36 -0.24
N ILE A 615 5.53 -14.29 0.40
CA ILE A 615 4.91 -13.80 1.63
C ILE A 615 3.49 -13.28 1.35
N GLY A 616 3.29 -12.55 0.25
CA GLY A 616 1.97 -12.11 -0.19
C GLY A 616 1.00 -13.28 -0.43
N LEU A 617 1.49 -14.38 -1.01
CA LEU A 617 0.75 -15.62 -1.18
C LEU A 617 0.38 -16.23 0.17
N LEU A 618 1.36 -16.47 1.04
CA LEU A 618 1.17 -17.18 2.31
C LEU A 618 0.07 -16.57 3.15
N VAL A 619 0.07 -15.25 3.35
CA VAL A 619 -0.93 -14.60 4.22
C VAL A 619 -2.34 -14.61 3.64
N GLN A 620 -2.49 -14.87 2.34
CA GLN A 620 -3.78 -15.06 1.67
C GLN A 620 -4.25 -16.53 1.67
N LEU A 621 -3.41 -17.48 2.11
CA LEU A 621 -3.79 -18.89 2.20
C LEU A 621 -4.56 -19.18 3.50
N PRO A 622 -5.78 -19.75 3.43
CA PRO A 622 -6.54 -20.11 4.63
C PRO A 622 -5.77 -21.05 5.58
N GLN A 623 -4.98 -21.98 5.02
CA GLN A 623 -4.16 -22.91 5.81
C GLN A 623 -3.07 -22.18 6.61
N PHE A 624 -2.46 -21.14 6.05
CA PHE A 624 -1.49 -20.33 6.78
C PHE A 624 -2.17 -19.57 7.91
N GLN A 625 -3.34 -18.97 7.63
CA GLN A 625 -4.12 -18.24 8.63
C GLN A 625 -4.54 -19.16 9.79
N GLN A 626 -5.00 -20.38 9.50
CA GLN A 626 -5.34 -21.39 10.51
C GLN A 626 -4.12 -21.84 11.33
N MET A 627 -2.99 -22.11 10.67
CA MET A 627 -1.73 -22.48 11.31
C MET A 627 -1.27 -21.36 12.27
N TYR A 628 -1.25 -20.11 11.81
CA TYR A 628 -0.83 -18.97 12.64
C TYR A 628 -1.82 -18.72 13.78
N ALA A 629 -3.14 -18.83 13.54
CA ALA A 629 -4.14 -18.66 14.59
C ALA A 629 -4.00 -19.70 15.72
N ALA A 630 -3.57 -20.92 15.40
CA ALA A 630 -3.31 -21.96 16.39
C ALA A 630 -2.02 -21.74 17.20
N ASN A 631 -1.06 -20.98 16.67
CA ASN A 631 0.18 -20.64 17.37
C ASN A 631 0.67 -19.23 17.00
N PRO A 632 -0.02 -18.17 17.47
CA PRO A 632 0.24 -16.81 17.03
C PRO A 632 1.52 -16.21 17.62
N SER A 633 2.04 -16.81 18.70
CA SER A 633 3.30 -16.42 19.34
C SER A 633 4.50 -17.23 18.84
N GLY A 634 4.24 -18.29 18.06
CA GLY A 634 5.27 -19.15 17.52
C GLY A 634 6.01 -18.49 16.35
N PRO A 635 7.35 -18.64 16.27
CA PRO A 635 8.09 -18.15 15.12
C PRO A 635 7.68 -18.90 13.85
N VAL A 636 7.67 -18.19 12.72
CA VAL A 636 7.45 -18.78 11.39
C VAL A 636 8.79 -19.29 10.86
N LEU A 637 8.95 -20.60 10.75
CA LEU A 637 10.11 -21.26 10.19
C LEU A 637 9.88 -21.54 8.70
N LEU A 638 10.55 -20.80 7.82
CA LEU A 638 10.50 -21.01 6.37
C LEU A 638 11.70 -21.85 5.93
N LEU A 639 11.42 -23.05 5.43
CA LEU A 639 12.37 -24.05 4.95
C LEU A 639 12.34 -24.09 3.42
N ILE A 640 13.39 -23.61 2.76
CA ILE A 640 13.41 -23.54 1.29
C ILE A 640 14.63 -24.28 0.71
N CYS A 641 14.41 -25.45 0.13
CA CYS A 641 15.46 -26.23 -0.53
C CYS A 641 15.95 -25.52 -1.81
N GLY A 642 17.22 -25.72 -2.18
CA GLY A 642 17.82 -25.18 -3.40
C GLY A 642 18.28 -23.72 -3.33
N THR A 643 18.01 -22.99 -2.24
CA THR A 643 18.20 -21.53 -2.15
C THR A 643 19.57 -21.07 -1.64
N ALA A 644 20.39 -21.94 -1.05
CA ALA A 644 21.63 -21.55 -0.35
C ALA A 644 22.86 -21.24 -1.25
N GLN A 645 22.66 -20.59 -2.40
CA GLN A 645 23.74 -20.05 -3.25
C GLN A 645 23.94 -18.53 -2.99
N ASP A 646 25.12 -18.00 -3.31
CA ASP A 646 25.64 -16.67 -2.90
C ASP A 646 24.57 -15.57 -2.76
N THR A 647 24.45 -15.02 -1.54
CA THR A 647 23.53 -13.95 -1.09
C THR A 647 22.03 -14.26 -1.09
N ALA A 648 21.58 -15.36 -1.70
CA ALA A 648 20.18 -15.83 -1.77
C ALA A 648 19.13 -14.69 -1.78
N PRO A 649 19.06 -13.86 -2.85
CA PRO A 649 18.13 -12.73 -2.94
C PRO A 649 16.67 -13.06 -2.59
N VAL A 650 16.21 -14.26 -2.93
CA VAL A 650 14.85 -14.72 -2.60
C VAL A 650 14.59 -14.73 -1.09
N LEU A 651 15.59 -15.16 -0.29
CA LEU A 651 15.50 -15.18 1.17
C LEU A 651 15.49 -13.75 1.71
N THR A 652 16.37 -12.89 1.21
CA THR A 652 16.41 -11.48 1.59
C THR A 652 15.08 -10.77 1.32
N MET A 653 14.45 -11.04 0.18
CA MET A 653 13.14 -10.49 -0.17
C MET A 653 12.03 -11.04 0.74
N ALA A 654 12.05 -12.35 1.04
CA ALA A 654 11.10 -12.97 1.95
C ALA A 654 11.20 -12.39 3.37
N VAL A 655 12.41 -12.18 3.93
CA VAL A 655 12.58 -11.49 5.22
C VAL A 655 11.96 -10.10 5.15
N LYS A 656 12.32 -9.31 4.13
CA LYS A 656 11.81 -7.94 3.98
C LYS A 656 10.30 -7.88 3.91
N ALA A 657 9.66 -8.81 3.18
CA ALA A 657 8.21 -8.87 3.09
C ALA A 657 7.56 -9.35 4.39
N ALA A 658 8.14 -10.34 5.09
CA ALA A 658 7.68 -10.77 6.40
C ALA A 658 7.72 -9.64 7.44
N ARG A 659 8.75 -8.78 7.39
CA ARG A 659 8.84 -7.56 8.22
C ARG A 659 7.67 -6.60 8.00
N TYR A 660 7.25 -6.39 6.75
CA TYR A 660 6.10 -5.52 6.45
C TYR A 660 4.81 -6.03 7.08
N LEU A 661 4.72 -7.34 7.34
CA LEU A 661 3.57 -7.99 7.97
C LEU A 661 3.82 -8.29 9.46
N THR A 662 4.93 -7.81 10.03
CA THR A 662 5.31 -8.00 11.45
C THR A 662 5.38 -9.47 11.89
N LEU A 663 5.67 -10.38 10.97
CA LEU A 663 5.76 -11.81 11.26
C LEU A 663 7.11 -12.14 11.93
N PRO A 664 7.16 -12.70 13.15
CA PRO A 664 8.40 -13.20 13.72
C PRO A 664 8.83 -14.45 12.94
N ASN A 665 10.01 -14.43 12.30
CA ASN A 665 10.39 -15.50 11.37
C ASN A 665 11.85 -15.94 11.49
N THR A 666 12.08 -17.25 11.31
CA THR A 666 13.39 -17.87 11.07
C THR A 666 13.42 -18.43 9.65
N LEU A 667 14.45 -18.11 8.87
CA LEU A 667 14.59 -18.65 7.50
C LEU A 667 15.74 -19.65 7.42
N ILE A 668 15.47 -20.84 6.88
CA ILE A 668 16.51 -21.81 6.53
C ILE A 668 16.45 -22.08 5.04
N GLY A 669 17.55 -21.75 4.35
CA GLY A 669 17.77 -22.16 2.97
C GLY A 669 18.73 -23.34 2.94
N ALA A 670 18.41 -24.40 2.18
CA ALA A 670 19.35 -25.48 1.88
C ALA A 670 19.91 -25.33 0.46
N ARG A 671 21.10 -25.89 0.19
CA ARG A 671 21.72 -25.81 -1.15
C ARG A 671 21.14 -26.87 -2.08
N ASN A 672 20.97 -28.09 -1.55
CA ASN A 672 20.42 -29.22 -2.29
C ASN A 672 19.09 -29.64 -1.67
N ASP A 673 19.14 -30.24 -0.48
CA ASP A 673 17.95 -30.82 0.16
C ASP A 673 17.90 -30.57 1.67
N ILE A 674 16.69 -30.60 2.22
CA ILE A 674 16.42 -30.57 3.66
C ILE A 674 16.08 -31.99 4.07
N VAL A 675 16.96 -32.59 4.87
CA VAL A 675 16.80 -33.98 5.30
C VAL A 675 16.39 -34.00 6.76
N VAL A 676 15.42 -34.85 7.10
CA VAL A 676 15.03 -35.10 8.48
C VAL A 676 15.51 -36.49 8.86
N TYR A 677 16.33 -36.59 9.89
CA TYR A 677 16.76 -37.87 10.45
C TYR A 677 15.83 -38.28 11.57
N ASN A 678 15.41 -39.56 11.61
CA ASN A 678 14.61 -40.06 12.71
C ASN A 678 15.53 -40.57 13.84
N HIS A 679 15.41 -40.03 15.07
CA HIS A 679 16.23 -40.44 16.22
C HIS A 679 15.35 -40.78 17.43
N ARG A 680 15.89 -41.59 18.38
CA ARG A 680 15.13 -42.07 19.57
C ARG A 680 14.64 -40.95 20.49
N ASN A 681 15.28 -39.79 20.42
CA ASN A 681 14.93 -38.61 21.23
C ASN A 681 14.12 -37.57 20.43
N GLY A 682 13.69 -37.91 19.21
CA GLY A 682 12.99 -37.02 18.27
C GLY A 682 13.74 -36.91 16.92
N PRO A 683 13.04 -36.58 15.82
CA PRO A 683 13.66 -36.31 14.54
C PRO A 683 14.55 -35.06 14.61
N LEU A 684 15.55 -35.01 13.74
CA LEU A 684 16.52 -33.94 13.66
C LEU A 684 16.57 -33.37 12.24
N LEU A 685 16.60 -32.05 12.15
CA LEU A 685 16.69 -31.33 10.89
C LEU A 685 18.16 -31.21 10.45
N SER A 686 18.43 -31.55 9.19
CA SER A 686 19.73 -31.44 8.56
C SER A 686 19.67 -30.59 7.31
N VAL A 687 20.59 -29.62 7.23
CA VAL A 687 20.75 -28.74 6.07
C VAL A 687 21.99 -29.20 5.30
N THR A 688 21.79 -29.73 4.09
CA THR A 688 22.85 -30.44 3.34
C THR A 688 23.76 -29.53 2.50
N ASP A 689 24.96 -30.05 2.20
CA ASP A 689 26.01 -29.47 1.33
C ASP A 689 26.48 -28.08 1.75
N ASN A 690 26.85 -27.93 3.03
CA ASN A 690 27.37 -26.68 3.60
C ASN A 690 26.49 -25.45 3.38
N ALA A 691 25.19 -25.69 3.27
CA ALA A 691 24.23 -24.63 3.15
C ALA A 691 24.18 -23.85 4.47
N GLY A 692 24.72 -22.63 4.44
CA GLY A 692 24.52 -21.68 5.53
C GLY A 692 23.03 -21.39 5.70
N PHE A 693 22.61 -20.98 6.90
CA PHE A 693 21.24 -20.58 7.18
C PHE A 693 21.19 -19.16 7.76
N THR A 694 20.06 -18.48 7.62
CA THR A 694 19.94 -17.07 7.99
C THR A 694 18.88 -16.91 9.09
N ILE A 695 19.33 -16.59 10.29
CA ILE A 695 18.41 -16.21 11.36
C ILE A 695 18.14 -14.71 11.25
N SER A 696 16.88 -14.33 11.28
CA SER A 696 16.50 -12.97 11.65
C SER A 696 15.89 -13.03 13.04
N SER A 697 16.41 -12.22 13.96
CA SER A 697 15.85 -12.10 15.32
C SER A 697 15.74 -10.64 15.74
N HIS A 698 14.83 -10.34 16.66
CA HIS A 698 14.76 -9.03 17.31
C HIS A 698 15.48 -9.09 18.66
N VAL A 699 16.55 -8.30 18.81
CA VAL A 699 17.33 -8.15 20.02
C VAL A 699 17.27 -6.69 20.46
N HIS A 700 16.69 -6.42 21.64
CA HIS A 700 16.50 -5.06 22.18
C HIS A 700 15.76 -4.08 21.24
N GLY A 701 14.75 -4.58 20.52
CA GLY A 701 14.00 -3.77 19.55
C GLY A 701 14.73 -3.55 18.21
N HIS A 702 15.96 -4.03 18.08
CA HIS A 702 16.73 -3.99 16.84
C HIS A 702 16.79 -5.37 16.20
N GLU A 703 16.59 -5.41 14.89
CA GLU A 703 16.69 -6.68 14.18
C GLU A 703 18.16 -7.01 13.90
N VAL A 704 18.55 -8.23 14.26
CA VAL A 704 19.87 -8.79 14.01
C VAL A 704 19.68 -9.95 13.02
N THR A 705 20.15 -9.75 11.79
CA THR A 705 20.25 -10.84 10.82
C THR A 705 21.59 -11.53 11.00
N THR A 706 21.57 -12.75 11.53
CA THR A 706 22.75 -13.61 11.65
C THR A 706 22.76 -14.60 10.50
N ILE A 707 23.67 -14.39 9.55
CA ILE A 707 23.97 -15.39 8.53
C ILE A 707 24.95 -16.37 9.17
N HIS A 708 24.49 -17.57 9.43
CA HIS A 708 25.38 -18.68 9.74
C HIS A 708 26.01 -19.13 8.42
N GLY A 709 27.17 -18.56 8.13
CA GLY A 709 27.92 -18.81 6.91
C GLY A 709 28.39 -20.26 6.76
N ARG A 710 28.78 -20.57 5.52
CA ARG A 710 29.47 -21.81 5.10
C ARG A 710 30.53 -22.21 6.13
N TYR A 711 30.54 -23.48 6.53
CA TYR A 711 31.70 -24.14 7.11
C TYR A 711 32.92 -23.81 6.24
N ARG A 712 33.90 -23.11 6.82
CA ARG A 712 35.20 -22.89 6.17
C ARG A 712 36.04 -24.12 6.43
N GLU A 713 36.60 -24.70 5.37
CA GLU A 713 37.53 -25.81 5.53
C GLU A 713 38.73 -25.35 6.37
N PRO A 714 39.11 -26.10 7.42
CA PRO A 714 40.33 -25.81 8.16
C PRO A 714 41.53 -25.88 7.21
N GLY A 715 42.22 -24.75 7.00
CA GLY A 715 43.37 -24.65 6.08
C GLY A 715 43.13 -23.86 4.79
N SER A 716 41.94 -23.29 4.58
CA SER A 716 41.61 -22.50 3.39
C SER A 716 41.95 -20.99 3.50
N ASP A 717 42.75 -20.57 4.48
CA ASP A 717 43.31 -19.22 4.46
C ASP A 717 44.34 -19.11 3.33
N PRO A 718 44.28 -18.10 2.45
CA PRO A 718 45.35 -17.85 1.50
C PRO A 718 46.61 -17.57 2.30
N ALA A 719 47.70 -18.27 1.96
CA ALA A 719 48.99 -18.20 2.63
C ALA A 719 49.29 -16.78 3.15
N GLU A 720 49.27 -16.62 4.47
CA GLU A 720 49.87 -15.46 5.13
C GLU A 720 51.33 -15.42 4.71
N ASP A 721 51.69 -14.34 4.01
CA ASP A 721 53.06 -13.97 3.69
C ASP A 721 53.91 -14.05 4.96
N ALA A 722 54.84 -15.01 5.00
CA ALA A 722 55.64 -15.37 6.17
C ALA A 722 56.70 -14.31 6.58
N SER A 723 56.47 -13.04 6.24
CA SER A 723 57.40 -11.93 6.45
C SER A 723 56.85 -10.80 7.34
N SER A 724 55.62 -10.89 7.85
CA SER A 724 55.11 -9.94 8.85
C SER A 724 55.27 -10.45 10.29
N PRO A 725 55.77 -9.63 11.24
CA PRO A 725 55.98 -10.07 12.62
C PRO A 725 54.64 -10.40 13.28
N ARG A 726 54.54 -11.60 13.88
CA ARG A 726 53.35 -12.08 14.59
C ARG A 726 52.81 -11.01 15.55
N PRO A 727 51.55 -10.56 15.40
CA PRO A 727 50.92 -9.77 16.44
C PRO A 727 50.74 -10.64 17.68
N ARG A 728 51.01 -10.09 18.86
CA ARG A 728 50.75 -10.77 20.15
C ARG A 728 49.30 -11.25 20.17
N PRO A 729 49.01 -12.43 20.76
CA PRO A 729 47.66 -12.95 20.82
C PRO A 729 46.74 -11.93 21.48
N GLY A 730 45.70 -11.53 20.74
CA GLY A 730 44.70 -10.59 21.24
C GLY A 730 43.85 -11.20 22.36
N PRO A 731 43.14 -10.35 23.13
CA PRO A 731 42.34 -10.79 24.27
C PRO A 731 41.26 -11.81 23.86
N SER A 732 41.02 -12.78 24.75
CA SER A 732 40.01 -13.82 24.61
C SER A 732 38.60 -13.24 24.43
N ARG A 733 37.64 -14.04 23.94
CA ARG A 733 36.25 -13.59 23.70
C ARG A 733 35.58 -13.01 24.95
N ASN A 734 35.90 -13.56 26.12
CA ASN A 734 35.42 -13.04 27.41
C ASN A 734 36.09 -11.72 27.77
N GLU A 735 37.38 -11.53 27.45
CA GLU A 735 38.08 -10.27 27.67
C GLU A 735 37.63 -9.17 26.70
N ARG A 736 37.32 -9.48 25.43
CA ARG A 736 36.70 -8.52 24.50
C ARG A 736 35.30 -8.12 24.97
N PHE A 737 34.48 -9.07 25.38
CA PHE A 737 33.15 -8.78 25.92
C PHE A 737 33.23 -7.92 27.18
N THR A 738 34.19 -8.20 28.07
CA THR A 738 34.40 -7.41 29.29
C THR A 738 34.95 -6.02 28.98
N GLN A 739 35.82 -5.87 27.97
CA GLN A 739 36.34 -4.58 27.53
C GLN A 739 35.27 -3.73 26.82
N GLU A 740 34.42 -4.34 26.00
CA GLU A 740 33.28 -3.66 25.35
C GLU A 740 32.23 -3.25 26.37
N LEU A 741 31.95 -4.09 27.37
CA LEU A 741 31.07 -3.76 28.49
C LEU A 741 31.65 -2.61 29.35
N LEU A 742 32.95 -2.62 29.65
CA LEU A 742 33.63 -1.54 30.37
C LEU A 742 33.68 -0.24 29.57
N ALA A 743 33.86 -0.31 28.24
CA ALA A 743 33.80 0.86 27.37
C ALA A 743 32.38 1.46 27.33
N LEU A 744 31.33 0.64 27.34
CA LEU A 744 29.93 1.08 27.41
C LEU A 744 29.57 1.70 28.77
N VAL A 745 30.06 1.13 29.88
CA VAL A 745 29.86 1.66 31.24
C VAL A 745 30.61 2.99 31.43
N ASN A 746 31.79 3.14 30.83
CA ASN A 746 32.52 4.40 30.86
C ASN A 746 31.91 5.47 29.94
N ALA A 747 31.28 5.07 28.82
CA ALA A 747 30.60 5.98 27.90
C ALA A 747 29.24 6.47 28.41
N SER A 748 28.61 5.77 29.36
CA SER A 748 27.32 6.16 29.95
C SER A 748 27.43 7.18 31.10
N GLY A 749 28.65 7.62 31.44
CA GLY A 749 28.89 8.66 32.44
C GLY A 749 28.56 8.28 33.89
N GLN A 750 28.22 7.02 34.17
CA GLN A 750 28.03 6.56 35.54
C GLN A 750 29.36 6.03 36.10
N GLY A 751 30.07 6.88 36.83
CA GLY A 751 31.27 6.49 37.55
C GLY A 751 30.97 5.42 38.60
N VAL A 752 31.46 4.20 38.40
CA VAL A 752 31.47 3.16 39.42
C VAL A 752 32.78 3.27 40.18
N THR A 753 32.72 3.69 41.44
CA THR A 753 33.83 3.61 42.39
C THR A 753 34.21 2.14 42.61
N ARG A 754 35.47 1.82 42.29
CA ARG A 754 36.09 0.50 42.42
C ARG A 754 36.17 0.12 43.90
N ALA A 755 35.39 -0.85 44.36
CA ALA A 755 35.61 -1.50 45.65
C ALA A 755 36.70 -2.58 45.49
N THR A 756 37.79 -2.43 46.25
CA THR A 756 38.92 -3.37 46.30
C THR A 756 38.50 -4.67 47.01
N PRO A 757 38.93 -5.86 46.54
CA PRO A 757 38.65 -7.12 47.22
C PRO A 757 39.68 -7.35 48.35
N GLY A 758 39.23 -7.34 49.60
CA GLY A 758 40.05 -7.75 50.76
C GLY A 758 39.42 -7.46 52.12
N SER A 759 39.29 -8.52 52.94
CA SER A 759 38.65 -8.59 54.27
C SER A 759 37.11 -8.64 54.22
N LEU A 760 36.39 -9.63 54.78
CA LEU A 760 36.54 -10.28 56.07
C LEU A 760 36.05 -11.74 56.04
N LEU A 761 36.85 -12.62 56.65
CA LEU A 761 36.44 -13.86 57.30
C LEU A 761 35.72 -13.57 58.62
N ARG A 762 34.89 -14.54 59.09
CA ARG A 762 34.11 -14.62 60.36
C ARG A 762 32.80 -13.83 60.34
N GLY A 763 31.64 -14.32 60.76
CA GLY A 763 31.11 -15.51 61.49
C GLY A 763 29.70 -15.04 61.94
N ALA A 764 28.61 -15.79 61.88
CA ALA A 764 28.15 -16.83 62.80
C ALA A 764 26.60 -16.83 62.64
N SER A 765 25.97 -17.98 62.38
CA SER A 765 24.93 -18.64 63.20
C SER A 765 23.68 -17.84 63.55
N GLY A 766 22.51 -18.39 63.20
CA GLY A 766 21.24 -18.03 63.85
C GLY A 766 20.00 -18.55 63.10
N ALA A 767 19.71 -19.84 63.25
CA ALA A 767 18.36 -20.39 63.10
C ALA A 767 17.55 -20.12 64.39
N PRO A 768 16.21 -20.26 64.38
CA PRO A 768 15.57 -21.58 64.31
C PRO A 768 14.88 -21.88 62.98
#